data_AF-A0A371DVF4-F1
#
_entry.id   AF-A0A371DVF4-F1
#
_cell.length_a   1.000
_cell.length_b   1.000
_cell.length_c   1.000
_cell.angle_alpha   90.00
_cell.angle_beta   90.00
_cell.angle_gamma   90.00
#
_symmetry.space_group_name_H-M   'P 1'
#
loop_
_entity.id
_entity.type
_entity.pdbx_description
1 polymer ?
#
loop_
_entity_poly.entity_id
_entity_poly.type
_entity_poly.pdbx_seq_one_letter_code
_entity_poly.pdbx_strand_id
1 'polypeptide(L)'
;MDVPFLSSGAMSRAHYALVRKIETATPQAADQILLAEVHSIRNQLTRSTLTLKQCKECLVLLLYCSMAVNPGVHVDLEFALPHAINLAEAGQTIQDKRTGYLFCAQVMPSEHELQLMLVNSIRKDLESPSVPRICLALDTLIQSPSKDVIPAIQPRLHDLLSHNSTHVKQRALLAFHKMSELDSDILRDIVSKTRKRLKDADEVVVSAALTLALSLVKAKHLPTDKHHELLSELLRSTWSKGRYASRSLLLGKVVQALAQVNPSADDLQVISEIVRHYSRAGPSAYAIIHQCFRAVAASTTDVLSDVQMKTGISFVKEIRHLLTANDPNALYVFICSLSSVEPKLWAGTTPEFPAVLEEWEVERIMKLLDCEDRLIRKQTLRTLWRVDQNIVEAYYARALQGELPSSSSSVHGTDDLLPRLLEILDIICGDDGEAYTHQLRNALKAAEGEGPLNRRAVLQEAVEEMLTRIHGADSAWRSGCIGVLFTSVIDKDSEVGPTLMVILTALFCEYLELSPISPIELLRGVADRLASYSASIQDVSLVTMLRISAATDELPQEVMDAVKELKERSGRHLRRRCDQFMTLSQSKDTLKCIIASTHSSSLPDFVVALEKYGAERQSTPSRSPALLPSSPPLKPRTPEPSSSRASPVPNKLRYAAYEPPRPPQRLRRMSSSSSRHSDEGGPRSRSYQESMSMTVTAGDLTIAAQTSDLRSIPSSSPRQTGLSPLPIVQILDEEPSAPAADLIALDSPFISEPAAPSIASTMSSVVEQDFETTWNALESSAARGWCESSIDTVLRKLQGLQRQLRVSERDRPPFEGDLKIVICADPADHSSKTGVAAIRLKESDDDSCLWWMRCEDDELRNIIKATLR
;
A
#
# COMPACT_ATOMS: atom_id res chain seq x y z
N MET A 1 -21.69 7.97 -12.01
CA MET A 1 -23.02 8.17 -11.39
C MET A 1 -23.31 9.66 -11.36
N ASP A 2 -24.51 10.07 -11.76
CA ASP A 2 -24.84 11.49 -11.94
C ASP A 2 -25.32 12.12 -10.62
N VAL A 3 -24.39 12.25 -9.66
CA VAL A 3 -24.55 13.07 -8.45
C VAL A 3 -25.14 14.44 -8.82
N PRO A 4 -26.36 14.80 -8.36
CA PRO A 4 -27.00 16.05 -8.74
C PRO A 4 -26.31 17.25 -8.09
N PHE A 5 -26.48 18.44 -8.66
CA PHE A 5 -25.85 19.68 -8.17
C PHE A 5 -25.98 19.90 -6.65
N LEU A 6 -27.17 19.66 -6.08
CA LEU A 6 -27.44 19.82 -4.65
C LEU A 6 -26.63 18.86 -3.75
N SER A 7 -26.17 17.74 -4.28
CA SER A 7 -25.34 16.73 -3.59
C SER A 7 -23.87 16.79 -4.00
N SER A 8 -23.50 17.67 -4.93
CA SER A 8 -22.14 17.73 -5.51
C SER A 8 -21.11 18.54 -4.71
N GLY A 9 -21.55 19.31 -3.71
CA GLY A 9 -20.70 20.25 -2.97
C GLY A 9 -20.24 21.48 -3.77
N ALA A 10 -20.54 21.57 -5.08
CA ALA A 10 -20.11 22.67 -5.93
C ALA A 10 -20.73 24.01 -5.51
N MET A 11 -19.91 25.06 -5.40
CA MET A 11 -20.33 26.39 -4.93
C MET A 11 -21.33 27.09 -5.87
N SER A 12 -21.35 26.73 -7.15
CA SER A 12 -22.25 27.29 -8.16
C SER A 12 -22.53 26.30 -9.28
N ARG A 13 -23.53 26.63 -10.12
CA ARG A 13 -23.82 25.87 -11.34
C ARG A 13 -22.69 25.95 -12.38
N ALA A 14 -21.89 27.02 -12.37
CA ALA A 14 -20.72 27.14 -13.25
C ALA A 14 -19.61 26.18 -12.82
N HIS A 15 -19.29 26.17 -11.52
CA HIS A 15 -18.37 25.19 -10.91
C HIS A 15 -18.81 23.75 -11.21
N TYR A 16 -20.08 23.41 -10.96
CA TYR A 16 -20.61 22.07 -11.28
C TYR A 16 -20.49 21.72 -12.78
N ALA A 17 -20.78 22.66 -13.68
CA ALA A 17 -20.66 22.44 -15.11
C ALA A 17 -19.19 22.32 -15.59
N LEU A 18 -18.23 22.96 -14.91
CA LEU A 18 -16.80 22.79 -15.18
C LEU A 18 -16.34 21.38 -14.81
N VAL A 19 -16.60 20.94 -13.57
CA VAL A 19 -16.24 19.60 -13.09
C VAL A 19 -16.84 18.52 -13.98
N ARG A 20 -18.13 18.63 -14.34
CA ARG A 20 -18.78 17.69 -15.26
C ARG A 20 -18.15 17.64 -16.65
N LYS A 21 -17.73 18.77 -17.23
CA LYS A 21 -17.01 18.76 -18.52
C LYS A 21 -15.71 17.99 -18.42
N ILE A 22 -14.95 18.19 -17.35
CA ILE A 22 -13.65 17.54 -17.10
C ILE A 22 -13.81 16.03 -16.90
N GLU A 23 -14.76 15.60 -16.06
CA GLU A 23 -15.09 14.18 -15.87
C GLU A 23 -15.49 13.45 -17.16
N THR A 24 -16.04 14.18 -18.15
CA THR A 24 -16.44 13.63 -19.46
C THR A 24 -15.39 13.80 -20.57
N ALA A 25 -14.26 14.46 -20.30
CA ALA A 25 -13.24 14.75 -21.29
C ALA A 25 -12.14 13.68 -21.33
N THR A 26 -11.41 13.58 -22.44
CA THR A 26 -10.12 12.89 -22.45
C THR A 26 -9.08 13.72 -21.68
N PRO A 27 -8.02 13.13 -21.10
CA PRO A 27 -7.05 13.86 -20.28
C PRO A 27 -6.47 15.11 -20.96
N GLN A 28 -6.12 15.02 -22.24
CA GLN A 28 -5.56 16.13 -23.01
C GLN A 28 -6.60 17.23 -23.34
N ALA A 29 -7.89 16.89 -23.36
CA ALA A 29 -8.98 17.87 -23.52
C ALA A 29 -9.37 18.50 -22.17
N ALA A 30 -9.25 17.75 -21.07
CA ALA A 30 -9.42 18.28 -19.72
C ALA A 30 -8.39 19.39 -19.43
N ASP A 31 -7.11 19.16 -19.71
CA ASP A 31 -6.06 20.19 -19.55
C ASP A 31 -6.38 21.48 -20.34
N GLN A 32 -6.87 21.35 -21.58
CA GLN A 32 -7.24 22.50 -22.40
C GLN A 32 -8.43 23.29 -21.83
N ILE A 33 -9.43 22.58 -21.29
CA ILE A 33 -10.59 23.19 -20.60
C ILE A 33 -10.13 23.92 -19.33
N LEU A 34 -9.24 23.30 -18.56
CA LEU A 34 -8.68 23.85 -17.31
C LEU A 34 -7.85 25.11 -17.57
N LEU A 35 -6.93 25.08 -18.53
CA LEU A 35 -6.11 26.23 -18.91
C LEU A 35 -6.95 27.39 -19.50
N ALA A 36 -8.03 27.08 -20.22
CA ALA A 36 -8.97 28.08 -20.72
C ALA A 36 -9.77 28.75 -19.60
N GLU A 37 -10.21 27.98 -18.59
CA GLU A 37 -10.93 28.52 -17.44
C GLU A 37 -10.01 29.40 -16.56
N VAL A 38 -8.75 29.01 -16.36
CA VAL A 38 -7.74 29.86 -15.67
C VAL A 38 -7.57 31.20 -16.41
N HIS A 39 -7.50 31.21 -17.74
CA HIS A 39 -7.46 32.44 -18.54
C HIS A 39 -8.74 33.28 -18.44
N SER A 40 -9.91 32.63 -18.36
CA SER A 40 -11.21 33.29 -18.13
C SER A 40 -11.22 34.01 -16.79
N ILE A 41 -10.85 33.31 -15.71
CA ILE A 41 -10.83 33.84 -14.34
C ILE A 41 -9.76 34.94 -14.19
N ARG A 42 -8.58 34.81 -14.81
CA ARG A 42 -7.55 35.87 -14.86
C ARG A 42 -8.10 37.15 -15.47
N ASN A 43 -8.76 37.07 -16.62
CA ASN A 43 -9.41 38.23 -17.25
C ASN A 43 -10.54 38.82 -16.39
N GLN A 44 -11.29 38.00 -15.66
CA GLN A 44 -12.36 38.47 -14.77
C GLN A 44 -11.81 39.25 -13.57
N LEU A 45 -10.78 38.72 -12.90
CA LEU A 45 -10.13 39.34 -11.75
C LEU A 45 -9.46 40.67 -12.10
N THR A 46 -8.76 40.76 -13.24
CA THR A 46 -8.11 42.00 -13.70
C THR A 46 -9.11 43.10 -14.09
N ARG A 47 -10.32 42.76 -14.56
CA ARG A 47 -11.25 43.73 -15.18
C ARG A 47 -12.41 44.19 -14.30
N SER A 48 -12.64 43.60 -13.13
CA SER A 48 -13.87 43.84 -12.37
C SER A 48 -13.69 43.91 -10.86
N THR A 49 -14.42 44.84 -10.22
CA THR A 49 -14.55 44.94 -8.76
C THR A 49 -15.48 43.83 -8.25
N LEU A 50 -14.98 42.60 -8.22
CA LEU A 50 -15.73 41.44 -7.75
C LEU A 50 -16.17 41.58 -6.29
N THR A 51 -17.36 41.08 -5.97
CA THR A 51 -17.76 40.88 -4.57
C THR A 51 -16.86 39.81 -3.92
N LEU A 52 -16.67 39.87 -2.60
CA LEU A 52 -15.90 38.86 -1.87
C LEU A 52 -16.39 37.42 -2.12
N LYS A 53 -17.71 37.23 -2.33
CA LYS A 53 -18.30 35.94 -2.69
C LYS A 53 -17.84 35.43 -4.07
N GLN A 54 -17.82 36.30 -5.08
CA GLN A 54 -17.33 35.95 -6.42
C GLN A 54 -15.81 35.71 -6.41
N CYS A 55 -15.05 36.56 -5.70
CA CYS A 55 -13.62 36.37 -5.48
C CYS A 55 -13.31 34.98 -4.88
N LYS A 56 -14.02 34.60 -3.81
CA LYS A 56 -13.93 33.26 -3.19
C LYS A 56 -14.22 32.12 -4.17
N GLU A 57 -15.25 32.26 -5.02
CA GLU A 57 -15.58 31.28 -6.04
C GLU A 57 -14.46 31.14 -7.09
N CYS A 58 -13.94 32.26 -7.60
CA CYS A 58 -12.79 32.29 -8.52
C CYS A 58 -11.55 31.61 -7.90
N LEU A 59 -11.20 31.91 -6.66
CA LEU A 59 -10.03 31.33 -5.98
C LEU A 59 -10.16 29.82 -5.76
N VAL A 60 -11.36 29.33 -5.41
CA VAL A 60 -11.64 27.89 -5.28
C VAL A 60 -11.55 27.18 -6.64
N LEU A 61 -12.05 27.80 -7.71
CA LEU A 61 -11.92 27.28 -9.07
C LEU A 61 -10.47 27.22 -9.54
N LEU A 62 -9.67 28.26 -9.28
CA LEU A 62 -8.25 28.27 -9.61
C LEU A 62 -7.47 27.17 -8.89
N LEU A 63 -7.73 26.94 -7.59
CA LEU A 63 -7.11 25.82 -6.85
C LEU A 63 -7.53 24.46 -7.42
N TYR A 64 -8.82 24.27 -7.69
CA TYR A 64 -9.31 23.07 -8.37
C TYR A 64 -8.60 22.86 -9.71
N CYS A 65 -8.41 23.91 -10.50
CA CYS A 65 -7.68 23.82 -11.77
C CYS A 65 -6.21 23.41 -11.56
N SER A 66 -5.49 23.97 -10.59
CA SER A 66 -4.10 23.55 -10.30
C SER A 66 -3.99 22.10 -9.79
N MET A 67 -5.05 21.54 -9.19
CA MET A 67 -5.06 20.16 -8.68
C MET A 67 -5.58 19.13 -9.70
N ALA A 68 -6.28 19.56 -10.75
CA ALA A 68 -6.92 18.67 -11.74
C ALA A 68 -6.17 18.56 -13.08
N VAL A 69 -5.13 19.36 -13.29
CA VAL A 69 -4.24 19.34 -14.46
C VAL A 69 -3.25 18.17 -14.38
N ASN A 70 -2.89 17.58 -15.53
CA ASN A 70 -1.97 16.44 -15.57
C ASN A 70 -0.54 16.79 -15.06
N PRO A 71 0.15 15.84 -14.38
CA PRO A 71 1.53 16.03 -13.92
C PRO A 71 2.47 16.46 -15.05
N GLY A 72 3.14 17.61 -14.86
CA GLY A 72 4.07 18.19 -15.83
C GLY A 72 3.57 19.45 -16.54
N VAL A 73 2.27 19.79 -16.45
CA VAL A 73 1.73 21.06 -16.98
C VAL A 73 1.66 22.11 -15.86
N HIS A 74 2.39 23.22 -16.03
CA HIS A 74 2.49 24.29 -15.03
C HIS A 74 1.36 25.32 -15.17
N VAL A 75 0.74 25.69 -14.04
CA VAL A 75 -0.32 26.72 -13.97
C VAL A 75 0.16 27.89 -13.10
N ASP A 76 0.45 29.04 -13.71
CA ASP A 76 0.67 30.30 -12.99
C ASP A 76 -0.65 30.77 -12.35
N LEU A 77 -0.64 30.98 -11.03
CA LEU A 77 -1.73 31.52 -10.22
C LEU A 77 -1.34 32.78 -9.41
N GLU A 78 -0.13 33.31 -9.60
CA GLU A 78 0.44 34.41 -8.78
C GLU A 78 -0.45 35.67 -8.83
N PHE A 79 -1.01 35.95 -10.02
CA PHE A 79 -1.94 37.06 -10.28
C PHE A 79 -3.17 37.10 -9.34
N ALA A 80 -3.52 35.99 -8.70
CA ALA A 80 -4.67 35.89 -7.79
C ALA A 80 -4.31 36.14 -6.32
N LEU A 81 -3.02 36.19 -5.95
CA LEU A 81 -2.57 36.42 -4.56
C LEU A 81 -3.08 37.73 -3.93
N PRO A 82 -3.11 38.90 -4.62
CA PRO A 82 -3.69 40.12 -4.04
C PRO A 82 -5.17 39.95 -3.66
N HIS A 83 -5.92 39.20 -4.47
CA HIS A 83 -7.33 38.92 -4.24
C HIS A 83 -7.54 37.93 -3.09
N ALA A 84 -6.66 36.93 -2.95
CA ALA A 84 -6.64 35.98 -1.84
C ALA A 84 -6.33 36.65 -0.49
N ILE A 85 -5.36 37.56 -0.45
CA ILE A 85 -5.02 38.33 0.76
C ILE A 85 -6.16 39.27 1.14
N ASN A 86 -6.76 39.98 0.19
CA ASN A 86 -7.94 40.80 0.46
C ASN A 86 -9.11 39.97 1.01
N LEU A 87 -9.30 38.73 0.54
CA LEU A 87 -10.29 37.81 1.09
C LEU A 87 -9.90 37.30 2.51
N ALA A 88 -8.61 37.09 2.77
CA ALA A 88 -8.07 36.74 4.08
C ALA A 88 -8.19 37.88 5.10
N GLU A 89 -8.04 39.15 4.68
CA GLU A 89 -8.15 40.31 5.56
C GLU A 89 -9.61 40.74 5.77
N ALA A 90 -10.31 41.09 4.68
CA ALA A 90 -11.67 41.67 4.71
C ALA A 90 -12.81 40.64 4.81
N GLY A 91 -12.49 39.34 4.71
CA GLY A 91 -13.45 38.23 4.86
C GLY A 91 -14.21 38.28 6.18
N GLN A 92 -15.53 38.40 6.11
CA GLN A 92 -16.37 38.53 7.30
C GLN A 92 -16.58 37.17 7.98
N THR A 93 -16.82 36.11 7.21
CA THR A 93 -16.99 34.76 7.75
C THR A 93 -15.65 34.02 7.88
N ILE A 94 -15.60 33.04 8.79
CA ILE A 94 -14.45 32.14 8.96
C ILE A 94 -14.15 31.38 7.67
N GLN A 95 -15.16 31.04 6.87
CA GLN A 95 -14.95 30.35 5.60
C GLN A 95 -14.25 31.23 4.56
N ASP A 96 -14.57 32.52 4.50
CA ASP A 96 -13.96 33.44 3.52
C ASP A 96 -12.48 33.62 3.85
N LYS A 97 -12.18 33.92 5.12
CA LYS A 97 -10.80 33.97 5.62
C LYS A 97 -10.05 32.67 5.38
N ARG A 98 -10.67 31.51 5.63
CA ARG A 98 -10.07 30.19 5.38
C ARG A 98 -9.76 29.96 3.90
N THR A 99 -10.63 30.38 2.97
CA THR A 99 -10.33 30.32 1.54
C THR A 99 -9.13 31.20 1.17
N GLY A 100 -9.07 32.44 1.69
CA GLY A 100 -7.93 33.34 1.45
C GLY A 100 -6.61 32.79 1.98
N TYR A 101 -6.58 32.33 3.24
CA TYR A 101 -5.40 31.72 3.85
C TYR A 101 -4.96 30.42 3.15
N LEU A 102 -5.89 29.53 2.80
CA LEU A 102 -5.57 28.30 2.05
C LEU A 102 -5.00 28.61 0.66
N PHE A 103 -5.57 29.57 -0.07
CA PHE A 103 -5.04 29.96 -1.38
C PHE A 103 -3.60 30.48 -1.27
N CYS A 104 -3.34 31.38 -0.30
CA CYS A 104 -1.98 31.87 -0.04
C CYS A 104 -1.03 30.72 0.33
N ALA A 105 -1.44 29.81 1.21
CA ALA A 105 -0.64 28.66 1.65
C ALA A 105 -0.44 27.55 0.59
N GLN A 106 -1.04 27.67 -0.61
CA GLN A 106 -0.80 26.76 -1.74
C GLN A 106 -0.07 27.44 -2.91
N VAL A 107 -0.24 28.76 -3.08
CA VAL A 107 0.23 29.50 -4.27
C VAL A 107 1.38 30.45 -3.98
N MET A 108 1.55 30.94 -2.74
CA MET A 108 2.54 31.98 -2.42
C MET A 108 3.93 31.39 -2.13
N PRO A 109 4.99 31.78 -2.88
CA PRO A 109 6.37 31.44 -2.54
C PRO A 109 6.82 32.06 -1.21
N SER A 110 7.78 31.42 -0.55
CA SER A 110 8.27 31.82 0.79
C SER A 110 8.95 33.20 0.85
N GLU A 111 9.34 33.78 -0.29
CA GLU A 111 10.02 35.10 -0.40
C GLU A 111 9.13 36.16 -1.07
N HIS A 112 7.84 35.88 -1.27
CA HIS A 112 6.93 36.73 -2.05
C HIS A 112 6.58 38.05 -1.32
N GLU A 113 6.65 39.19 -2.01
CA GLU A 113 6.50 40.54 -1.41
C GLU A 113 5.25 40.73 -0.55
N LEU A 114 4.11 40.16 -0.95
CA LEU A 114 2.85 40.27 -0.22
C LEU A 114 2.77 39.43 1.07
N GLN A 115 3.78 38.62 1.39
CA GLN A 115 3.85 37.82 2.62
C GLN A 115 3.70 38.69 3.88
N LEU A 116 4.24 39.92 3.86
CA LEU A 116 4.08 40.90 4.97
C LEU A 116 2.61 41.30 5.22
N MET A 117 1.77 41.32 4.17
CA MET A 117 0.32 41.56 4.33
C MET A 117 -0.39 40.34 4.93
N LEU A 118 0.07 39.14 4.59
CA LEU A 118 -0.41 37.89 5.18
C LEU A 118 -0.05 37.81 6.67
N VAL A 119 1.20 38.15 7.04
CA VAL A 119 1.68 38.27 8.43
C VAL A 119 0.80 39.23 9.23
N ASN A 120 0.51 40.41 8.68
CA ASN A 120 -0.35 41.41 9.30
C ASN A 120 -1.79 40.90 9.51
N SER A 121 -2.33 40.15 8.56
CA SER A 121 -3.67 39.55 8.64
C SER A 121 -3.74 38.47 9.74
N ILE A 122 -2.75 37.58 9.80
CA ILE A 122 -2.62 36.54 10.83
C ILE A 122 -2.54 37.19 12.22
N ARG A 123 -1.71 38.22 12.41
CA ARG A 123 -1.60 38.96 13.68
C ARG A 123 -2.96 39.51 14.14
N LYS A 124 -3.71 40.19 13.25
CA LYS A 124 -5.04 40.73 13.55
C LYS A 124 -6.04 39.64 13.98
N ASP A 125 -6.01 38.46 13.35
CA ASP A 125 -6.90 37.35 13.71
C ASP A 125 -6.50 36.64 15.04
N LEU A 126 -5.21 36.65 15.42
CA LEU A 126 -4.72 36.20 16.75
C LEU A 126 -5.07 37.19 17.89
N GLU A 127 -5.10 38.48 17.58
CA GLU A 127 -5.50 39.54 18.52
C GLU A 127 -7.02 39.57 18.74
N SER A 128 -7.81 39.14 17.74
CA SER A 128 -9.27 39.15 17.81
C SER A 128 -9.81 38.29 18.97
N PRO A 129 -10.93 38.68 19.62
CA PRO A 129 -11.54 37.90 20.70
C PRO A 129 -12.29 36.64 20.21
N SER A 130 -12.42 36.45 18.88
CA SER A 130 -13.16 35.33 18.31
C SER A 130 -12.29 34.08 18.28
N VAL A 131 -12.59 33.10 19.14
CA VAL A 131 -11.87 31.82 19.21
C VAL A 131 -11.73 31.13 17.85
N PRO A 132 -12.76 31.07 16.97
CA PRO A 132 -12.60 30.54 15.62
C PRO A 132 -11.59 31.30 14.74
N ARG A 133 -11.43 32.62 14.90
CA ARG A 133 -10.40 33.40 14.17
C ARG A 133 -9.00 33.13 14.71
N ILE A 134 -8.83 33.08 16.04
CA ILE A 134 -7.56 32.68 16.68
C ILE A 134 -7.15 31.28 16.22
N CYS A 135 -8.08 30.32 16.25
CA CYS A 135 -7.81 28.95 15.81
C CYS A 135 -7.43 28.88 14.32
N LEU A 136 -8.11 29.62 13.43
CA LEU A 136 -7.79 29.66 12.01
C LEU A 136 -6.40 30.27 11.74
N ALA A 137 -6.04 31.35 12.44
CA ALA A 137 -4.73 31.97 12.34
C ALA A 137 -3.62 31.02 12.83
N LEU A 138 -3.83 30.32 13.95
CA LEU A 138 -2.90 29.30 14.43
C LEU A 138 -2.79 28.08 13.51
N ASP A 139 -3.90 27.60 12.92
CA ASP A 139 -3.88 26.51 11.94
C ASP A 139 -3.09 26.91 10.68
N THR A 140 -3.23 28.17 10.24
CA THR A 140 -2.45 28.73 9.12
C THR A 140 -0.95 28.75 9.45
N LEU A 141 -0.57 29.10 10.68
CA LEU A 141 0.82 29.10 11.15
C LEU A 141 1.42 27.69 11.29
N ILE A 142 0.60 26.69 11.60
CA ILE A 142 1.01 25.28 11.67
C ILE A 142 1.22 24.72 10.25
N GLN A 143 0.40 25.16 9.27
CA GLN A 143 0.48 24.72 7.88
C GLN A 143 1.58 25.43 7.07
N SER A 144 1.76 26.75 7.29
CA SER A 144 2.72 27.58 6.56
C SER A 144 3.47 28.51 7.53
N PRO A 145 4.48 27.99 8.25
CA PRO A 145 5.33 28.80 9.12
C PRO A 145 6.31 29.64 8.28
N SER A 146 6.55 30.88 8.69
CA SER A 146 7.57 31.77 8.08
C SER A 146 8.32 32.54 9.18
N LYS A 147 9.60 32.86 8.93
CA LYS A 147 10.49 33.51 9.89
C LYS A 147 10.04 34.93 10.21
N ASP A 148 9.62 35.70 9.21
CA ASP A 148 9.19 37.09 9.33
C ASP A 148 7.90 37.25 10.16
N VAL A 149 7.14 36.16 10.32
CA VAL A 149 5.98 36.13 11.19
C VAL A 149 6.36 36.09 12.67
N ILE A 150 7.47 35.44 13.03
CA ILE A 150 7.83 35.13 14.44
C ILE A 150 7.87 36.41 15.30
N PRO A 151 8.60 37.49 14.96
CA PRO A 151 8.65 38.71 15.78
C PRO A 151 7.29 39.41 15.89
N ALA A 152 6.44 39.29 14.86
CA ALA A 152 5.14 39.95 14.80
C ALA A 152 4.06 39.28 15.67
N ILE A 153 4.23 37.99 16.03
CA ILE A 153 3.22 37.23 16.80
C ILE A 153 3.71 36.65 18.12
N GLN A 154 5.02 36.49 18.33
CA GLN A 154 5.58 35.77 19.50
C GLN A 154 5.02 36.27 20.85
N PRO A 155 4.92 37.59 21.15
CA PRO A 155 4.34 38.07 22.40
C PRO A 155 2.90 37.60 22.61
N ARG A 156 2.07 37.66 21.56
CA ARG A 156 0.68 37.20 21.61
C ARG A 156 0.59 35.68 21.75
N LEU A 157 1.46 34.94 21.07
CA LEU A 157 1.49 33.47 21.13
C LEU A 157 1.83 32.95 22.53
N HIS A 158 2.71 33.66 23.25
CA HIS A 158 3.02 33.40 24.67
C HIS A 158 1.79 33.46 25.59
N ASP A 159 0.82 34.34 25.30
CA ASP A 159 -0.43 34.43 26.06
C ASP A 159 -1.40 33.29 25.73
N LEU A 160 -1.49 32.92 24.45
CA LEU A 160 -2.43 31.90 23.95
C LEU A 160 -2.18 30.50 24.56
N LEU A 161 -0.95 30.22 25.02
CA LEU A 161 -0.63 29.04 25.84
C LEU A 161 -1.42 28.95 27.16
N SER A 162 -1.88 30.09 27.69
CA SER A 162 -2.64 30.18 28.95
C SER A 162 -4.14 30.48 28.72
N HIS A 163 -4.60 30.42 27.47
CA HIS A 163 -5.98 30.75 27.12
C HIS A 163 -6.99 29.71 27.62
N ASN A 164 -8.23 30.16 27.91
CA ASN A 164 -9.28 29.29 28.47
C ASN A 164 -9.72 28.19 27.50
N SER A 165 -9.76 28.47 26.19
CA SER A 165 -10.16 27.47 25.18
C SER A 165 -9.06 26.43 24.93
N THR A 166 -9.45 25.17 25.06
CA THR A 166 -8.61 23.97 24.90
C THR A 166 -7.99 23.87 23.51
N HIS A 167 -8.78 24.16 22.47
CA HIS A 167 -8.35 24.22 21.07
C HIS A 167 -7.30 25.30 20.81
N VAL A 168 -7.34 26.42 21.54
CA VAL A 168 -6.34 27.49 21.43
C VAL A 168 -5.04 27.08 22.13
N LYS A 169 -5.12 26.52 23.37
CA LYS A 169 -3.95 25.96 24.07
C LYS A 169 -3.20 24.95 23.20
N GLN A 170 -3.94 23.98 22.63
CA GLN A 170 -3.42 22.94 21.73
C GLN A 170 -2.71 23.54 20.52
N ARG A 171 -3.38 24.44 19.79
CA ARG A 171 -2.83 25.04 18.57
C ARG A 171 -1.63 25.94 18.84
N ALA A 172 -1.63 26.71 19.93
CA ALA A 172 -0.48 27.53 20.30
C ALA A 172 0.77 26.67 20.56
N LEU A 173 0.64 25.52 21.22
CA LEU A 173 1.73 24.56 21.43
C LEU A 173 2.27 23.99 20.10
N LEU A 174 1.38 23.62 19.18
CA LEU A 174 1.76 23.11 17.85
C LEU A 174 2.39 24.20 16.96
N ALA A 175 1.93 25.45 17.06
CA ALA A 175 2.51 26.58 16.36
C ALA A 175 3.94 26.88 16.86
N PHE A 176 4.18 26.89 18.19
CA PHE A 176 5.54 26.99 18.74
C PHE A 176 6.44 25.84 18.25
N HIS A 177 5.92 24.61 18.17
CA HIS A 177 6.67 23.46 17.62
C HIS A 177 7.04 23.68 16.14
N LYS A 178 6.11 24.08 15.27
CA LYS A 178 6.38 24.35 13.85
C LYS A 178 7.33 25.53 13.63
N MET A 179 7.19 26.63 14.39
CA MET A 179 8.15 27.74 14.31
C MET A 179 9.55 27.38 14.84
N SER A 180 9.66 26.43 15.78
CA SER A 180 10.96 25.95 16.27
C SER A 180 11.78 25.14 15.25
N GLU A 181 11.17 24.74 14.14
CA GLU A 181 11.89 24.17 12.98
C GLU A 181 12.55 25.26 12.12
N LEU A 182 12.17 26.53 12.29
CA LEU A 182 12.72 27.69 11.56
C LEU A 182 13.69 28.53 12.42
N ASP A 183 13.37 28.69 13.71
CA ASP A 183 14.19 29.35 14.73
C ASP A 183 13.96 28.68 16.09
N SER A 184 14.99 28.04 16.65
CA SER A 184 14.90 27.36 17.93
C SER A 184 14.79 28.30 19.13
N ASP A 185 15.25 29.56 19.04
CA ASP A 185 15.32 30.45 20.22
C ASP A 185 13.93 30.90 20.71
N ILE A 186 12.90 30.79 19.86
CA ILE A 186 11.48 30.98 20.23
C ILE A 186 11.05 30.08 21.40
N LEU A 187 11.74 28.95 21.61
CA LEU A 187 11.46 27.95 22.65
C LEU A 187 12.01 28.30 24.04
N ARG A 188 12.95 29.25 24.14
CA ARG A 188 13.74 29.50 25.36
C ARG A 188 12.86 29.79 26.59
N ASP A 189 11.85 30.65 26.42
CA ASP A 189 11.03 31.15 27.53
C ASP A 189 9.73 30.35 27.78
N ILE A 190 9.45 29.30 26.98
CA ILE A 190 8.22 28.50 27.11
C ILE A 190 8.39 27.16 27.86
N VAL A 191 9.60 26.82 28.32
CA VAL A 191 9.87 25.55 29.04
C VAL A 191 8.92 25.36 30.24
N SER A 192 8.74 26.41 31.03
CA SER A 192 7.86 26.43 32.21
C SER A 192 6.37 26.30 31.85
N LYS A 193 5.92 27.05 30.84
CA LYS A 193 4.54 27.00 30.31
C LYS A 193 4.25 25.61 29.75
N THR A 194 5.16 25.04 28.95
CA THR A 194 5.03 23.69 28.35
C THR A 194 4.94 22.61 29.42
N ARG A 195 5.78 22.64 30.46
CA ARG A 195 5.67 21.73 31.61
C ARG A 195 4.32 21.84 32.32
N LYS A 196 3.75 23.05 32.42
CA LYS A 196 2.39 23.28 32.95
C LYS A 196 1.27 22.82 31.98
N ARG A 197 1.56 22.59 30.69
CA ARG A 197 0.60 22.03 29.70
C ARG A 197 0.68 20.51 29.57
N LEU A 198 1.80 19.88 29.96
CA LEU A 198 1.86 18.42 30.15
C LEU A 198 0.91 17.95 31.27
N LYS A 199 0.64 18.80 32.28
CA LYS A 199 -0.31 18.52 33.37
C LYS A 199 -1.66 19.23 33.20
N ASP A 200 -2.10 19.42 31.97
CA ASP A 200 -3.45 19.96 31.67
C ASP A 200 -4.53 18.89 31.87
N ALA A 201 -5.80 19.29 31.99
CA ALA A 201 -6.93 18.38 32.12
C ALA A 201 -7.31 17.72 30.80
N ASP A 202 -7.11 18.44 29.68
CA ASP A 202 -7.41 17.96 28.34
C ASP A 202 -6.25 17.14 27.75
N GLU A 203 -6.45 15.84 27.53
CA GLU A 203 -5.48 14.94 26.88
C GLU A 203 -4.96 15.48 25.53
N VAL A 204 -5.81 16.20 24.80
CA VAL A 204 -5.48 16.83 23.51
C VAL A 204 -4.43 17.94 23.67
N VAL A 205 -4.45 18.68 24.80
CA VAL A 205 -3.46 19.70 25.14
C VAL A 205 -2.17 19.04 25.63
N VAL A 206 -2.28 17.98 26.44
CA VAL A 206 -1.13 17.17 26.88
C VAL A 206 -0.40 16.56 25.67
N SER A 207 -1.14 16.05 24.68
CA SER A 207 -0.58 15.48 23.45
C SER A 207 0.20 16.50 22.62
N ALA A 208 -0.28 17.74 22.52
CA ALA A 208 0.44 18.83 21.85
C ALA A 208 1.66 19.30 22.66
N ALA A 209 1.53 19.37 23.99
CA ALA A 209 2.64 19.71 24.88
C ALA A 209 3.77 18.67 24.86
N LEU A 210 3.44 17.40 24.65
CA LEU A 210 4.40 16.30 24.48
C LEU A 210 5.21 16.44 23.18
N THR A 211 4.55 16.75 22.05
CA THR A 211 5.23 17.05 20.77
C THR A 211 6.18 18.27 20.91
N LEU A 212 5.74 19.31 21.62
CA LEU A 212 6.59 20.47 21.90
C LEU A 212 7.75 20.12 22.86
N ALA A 213 7.53 19.28 23.87
CA ALA A 213 8.56 18.89 24.83
C ALA A 213 9.74 18.16 24.16
N LEU A 214 9.48 17.29 23.16
CA LEU A 214 10.55 16.67 22.36
C LEU A 214 11.37 17.73 21.60
N SER A 215 10.74 18.82 21.14
CA SER A 215 11.42 19.95 20.50
C SER A 215 12.29 20.72 21.50
N LEU A 216 11.83 20.90 22.74
CA LEU A 216 12.62 21.51 23.84
C LEU A 216 13.87 20.69 24.21
N VAL A 217 13.79 19.35 24.13
CA VAL A 217 14.96 18.47 24.36
C VAL A 217 15.95 18.57 23.19
N LYS A 218 15.48 18.53 21.94
CA LYS A 218 16.34 18.71 20.75
C LYS A 218 17.05 20.06 20.74
N ALA A 219 16.37 21.13 21.16
CA ALA A 219 16.93 22.47 21.34
C ALA A 219 17.78 22.64 22.63
N LYS A 220 17.98 21.57 23.42
CA LYS A 220 18.74 21.56 24.69
C LYS A 220 18.22 22.51 25.78
N HIS A 221 16.99 23.00 25.67
CA HIS A 221 16.33 23.85 26.68
C HIS A 221 15.65 23.04 27.79
N LEU A 222 15.35 21.76 27.55
CA LEU A 222 14.89 20.81 28.57
C LEU A 222 15.91 19.66 28.69
N PRO A 223 16.58 19.48 29.85
CA PRO A 223 17.47 18.34 30.07
C PRO A 223 16.73 17.01 29.96
N THR A 224 17.40 16.01 29.38
CA THR A 224 16.88 14.67 29.08
C THR A 224 16.27 14.00 30.30
N ASP A 225 16.97 13.98 31.43
CA ASP A 225 16.52 13.37 32.70
C ASP A 225 15.22 14.02 33.20
N LYS A 226 15.12 15.35 33.09
CA LYS A 226 13.91 16.12 33.48
C LYS A 226 12.78 16.00 32.45
N HIS A 227 13.05 15.49 31.25
CA HIS A 227 12.02 15.05 30.33
C HIS A 227 11.53 13.64 30.70
N HIS A 228 12.47 12.72 30.99
CA HIS A 228 12.21 11.36 31.45
C HIS A 228 11.30 11.32 32.68
N GLU A 229 11.65 12.04 33.76
CA GLU A 229 10.83 12.20 34.98
C GLU A 229 9.36 12.54 34.66
N LEU A 230 9.14 13.48 33.73
CA LEU A 230 7.81 13.93 33.32
C LEU A 230 7.09 12.88 32.47
N LEU A 231 7.81 12.14 31.61
CA LEU A 231 7.25 11.04 30.82
C LEU A 231 6.82 9.88 31.72
N SER A 232 7.62 9.50 32.72
CA SER A 232 7.29 8.47 33.70
C SER A 232 6.09 8.84 34.58
N GLU A 233 5.97 10.11 34.99
CA GLU A 233 4.78 10.62 35.67
C GLU A 233 3.54 10.59 34.75
N LEU A 234 3.69 10.95 33.47
CA LEU A 234 2.63 10.89 32.48
C LEU A 234 2.19 9.45 32.19
N LEU A 235 3.11 8.50 32.10
CA LEU A 235 2.81 7.08 31.91
C LEU A 235 1.95 6.55 33.06
N ARG A 236 2.40 6.75 34.31
CA ARG A 236 1.66 6.32 35.51
C ARG A 236 0.29 7.02 35.65
N SER A 237 0.21 8.31 35.33
CA SER A 237 -1.05 9.08 35.46
C SER A 237 -2.04 8.86 34.31
N THR A 238 -1.59 8.50 33.11
CA THR A 238 -2.48 8.10 32.00
C THR A 238 -2.93 6.65 32.16
N TRP A 239 -2.03 5.73 32.55
CA TRP A 239 -2.37 4.33 32.82
C TRP A 239 -3.39 4.15 33.96
N SER A 240 -3.26 4.89 35.07
CA SER A 240 -4.21 4.82 36.18
C SER A 240 -5.61 5.36 35.84
N LYS A 241 -5.73 6.32 34.92
CA LYS A 241 -7.01 6.88 34.46
C LYS A 241 -7.65 6.08 33.32
N GLY A 242 -6.84 5.54 32.40
CA GLY A 242 -7.28 5.05 31.09
C GLY A 242 -8.01 3.70 31.05
N ARG A 243 -8.15 3.01 32.19
CA ARG A 243 -8.62 1.60 32.26
C ARG A 243 -10.06 1.34 31.77
N TYR A 244 -10.85 2.37 31.46
CA TYR A 244 -12.29 2.23 31.18
C TYR A 244 -12.88 3.04 30.00
N ALA A 245 -12.16 3.98 29.37
CA ALA A 245 -12.73 4.76 28.28
C ALA A 245 -11.70 5.33 27.29
N SER A 246 -12.04 5.26 25.99
CA SER A 246 -11.67 6.19 24.91
C SER A 246 -10.21 6.66 24.79
N ARG A 247 -9.54 6.23 23.71
CA ARG A 247 -8.32 6.84 23.09
C ARG A 247 -6.96 6.47 23.70
N SER A 248 -6.61 5.21 23.45
CA SER A 248 -5.26 4.66 23.21
C SER A 248 -4.13 5.65 22.78
N LEU A 249 -4.46 6.65 21.97
CA LEU A 249 -3.51 7.56 21.30
C LEU A 249 -2.59 8.36 22.22
N LEU A 250 -3.04 8.82 23.40
CA LEU A 250 -2.14 9.55 24.32
C LEU A 250 -1.13 8.60 24.97
N LEU A 251 -1.59 7.44 25.45
CA LEU A 251 -0.73 6.43 26.06
C LEU A 251 0.32 5.93 25.07
N GLY A 252 -0.08 5.61 23.84
CA GLY A 252 0.83 5.21 22.77
C GLY A 252 1.90 6.26 22.46
N LYS A 253 1.55 7.56 22.46
CA LYS A 253 2.52 8.66 22.30
C LYS A 253 3.47 8.81 23.49
N VAL A 254 3.02 8.60 24.73
CA VAL A 254 3.89 8.66 25.92
C VAL A 254 4.90 7.51 25.89
N VAL A 255 4.46 6.30 25.56
CA VAL A 255 5.34 5.13 25.38
C VAL A 255 6.33 5.36 24.21
N GLN A 256 5.87 5.89 23.08
CA GLN A 256 6.73 6.27 21.95
C GLN A 256 7.78 7.34 22.30
N ALA A 257 7.47 8.25 23.24
CA ALA A 257 8.42 9.24 23.75
C ALA A 257 9.44 8.60 24.71
N LEU A 258 9.01 7.71 25.62
CA LEU A 258 9.92 6.96 26.49
C LEU A 258 10.90 6.09 25.70
N ALA A 259 10.47 5.49 24.60
CA ALA A 259 11.34 4.73 23.68
C ALA A 259 12.47 5.56 23.03
N GLN A 260 12.42 6.91 23.10
CA GLN A 260 13.48 7.80 22.60
C GLN A 260 14.43 8.29 23.71
N VAL A 261 14.12 7.97 24.98
CA VAL A 261 14.85 8.45 26.17
C VAL A 261 15.34 7.25 27.04
N ASN A 262 15.05 6.03 26.59
CA ASN A 262 15.15 4.74 27.29
C ASN A 262 14.23 4.67 28.54
N PRO A 263 13.28 3.73 28.62
CA PRO A 263 12.40 3.61 29.78
C PRO A 263 13.18 3.13 31.01
N SER A 264 12.80 3.60 32.20
CA SER A 264 13.36 3.05 33.45
C SER A 264 12.78 1.67 33.77
N ALA A 265 13.39 0.93 34.70
CA ALA A 265 12.84 -0.33 35.21
C ALA A 265 11.40 -0.19 35.76
N ASP A 266 11.03 0.97 36.31
CA ASP A 266 9.66 1.24 36.80
C ASP A 266 8.69 1.56 35.66
N ASP A 267 9.17 2.18 34.58
CA ASP A 267 8.35 2.39 33.38
C ASP A 267 8.13 1.07 32.64
N LEU A 268 9.14 0.20 32.59
CA LEU A 268 9.05 -1.15 32.02
C LEU A 268 8.07 -2.06 32.80
N GLN A 269 8.02 -1.95 34.13
CA GLN A 269 6.99 -2.60 34.95
C GLN A 269 5.59 -2.17 34.50
N VAL A 270 5.34 -0.86 34.37
CA VAL A 270 4.05 -0.32 33.90
C VAL A 270 3.76 -0.72 32.45
N ILE A 271 4.75 -0.73 31.57
CA ILE A 271 4.63 -1.22 30.19
C ILE A 271 4.24 -2.70 30.15
N SER A 272 4.73 -3.53 31.09
CA SER A 272 4.33 -4.94 31.18
C SER A 272 2.86 -5.12 31.58
N GLU A 273 2.34 -4.28 32.50
CA GLU A 273 0.88 -4.25 32.79
C GLU A 273 0.05 -3.81 31.57
N ILE A 274 0.52 -2.79 30.85
CA ILE A 274 -0.12 -2.27 29.64
C ILE A 274 -0.19 -3.38 28.58
N VAL A 275 0.89 -4.11 28.31
CA VAL A 275 0.91 -5.23 27.35
C VAL A 275 -0.07 -6.33 27.77
N ARG A 276 -0.08 -6.75 29.05
CA ARG A 276 -1.01 -7.77 29.57
C ARG A 276 -2.49 -7.36 29.44
N HIS A 277 -2.81 -6.08 29.55
CA HIS A 277 -4.17 -5.57 29.40
C HIS A 277 -4.58 -5.43 27.93
N TYR A 278 -3.74 -4.80 27.12
CA TYR A 278 -4.05 -4.49 25.73
C TYR A 278 -3.93 -5.69 24.77
N SER A 279 -3.18 -6.75 25.13
CA SER A 279 -3.17 -8.01 24.39
C SER A 279 -4.58 -8.54 24.13
N ARG A 280 -5.47 -8.46 25.12
CA ARG A 280 -6.85 -8.99 25.06
C ARG A 280 -7.88 -8.02 24.49
N ALA A 281 -7.47 -6.83 24.05
CA ALA A 281 -8.35 -5.76 23.55
C ALA A 281 -8.50 -5.74 22.01
N GLY A 282 -7.98 -6.77 21.32
CA GLY A 282 -8.16 -6.98 19.88
C GLY A 282 -7.46 -5.94 18.99
N PRO A 283 -7.80 -5.85 17.69
CA PRO A 283 -7.05 -5.05 16.72
C PRO A 283 -6.91 -3.55 17.04
N SER A 284 -7.82 -2.98 17.85
CA SER A 284 -7.71 -1.58 18.32
C SER A 284 -6.47 -1.31 19.19
N ALA A 285 -5.85 -2.37 19.71
CA ALA A 285 -4.74 -2.32 20.66
C ALA A 285 -3.36 -2.55 20.02
N TYR A 286 -3.29 -3.07 18.79
CA TYR A 286 -2.05 -3.44 18.11
C TYR A 286 -1.04 -2.28 18.05
N ALA A 287 -1.53 -1.05 17.85
CA ALA A 287 -0.69 0.15 17.87
C ALA A 287 -0.01 0.41 19.23
N ILE A 288 -0.70 0.16 20.36
CA ILE A 288 -0.09 0.27 21.71
C ILE A 288 0.91 -0.85 21.91
N ILE A 289 0.53 -2.10 21.62
CA ILE A 289 1.40 -3.27 21.77
C ILE A 289 2.72 -3.03 21.03
N HIS A 290 2.64 -2.60 19.76
CA HIS A 290 3.82 -2.29 18.97
C HIS A 290 4.68 -1.15 19.56
N GLN A 291 4.11 -0.04 20.06
CA GLN A 291 4.93 0.98 20.75
C GLN A 291 5.54 0.46 22.07
N CYS A 292 4.84 -0.39 22.82
CA CYS A 292 5.36 -1.01 24.04
C CYS A 292 6.57 -1.90 23.73
N PHE A 293 6.49 -2.72 22.68
CA PHE A 293 7.60 -3.54 22.23
C PHE A 293 8.77 -2.70 21.68
N ARG A 294 8.50 -1.56 21.03
CA ARG A 294 9.56 -0.58 20.67
C ARG A 294 10.22 0.08 21.88
N ALA A 295 9.51 0.27 23.00
CA ALA A 295 10.11 0.76 24.25
C ALA A 295 10.93 -0.33 24.96
N VAL A 296 10.46 -1.58 24.95
CA VAL A 296 11.22 -2.76 25.38
C VAL A 296 12.53 -2.89 24.60
N ALA A 297 12.50 -2.72 23.28
CA ALA A 297 13.68 -2.77 22.40
C ALA A 297 14.73 -1.67 22.63
N ALA A 298 14.38 -0.60 23.38
CA ALA A 298 15.33 0.44 23.80
C ALA A 298 16.03 0.11 25.14
N SER A 299 15.84 -1.10 25.67
CA SER A 299 16.28 -1.53 27.00
C SER A 299 17.24 -2.71 26.93
N THR A 300 18.17 -2.82 27.89
CA THR A 300 19.10 -3.96 27.97
C THR A 300 18.42 -5.22 28.49
N THR A 301 18.85 -6.38 27.95
CA THR A 301 18.34 -7.72 28.28
C THR A 301 18.30 -8.02 29.77
N ASP A 302 19.31 -7.59 30.54
CA ASP A 302 19.38 -7.80 31.99
C ASP A 302 18.21 -7.11 32.71
N VAL A 303 17.93 -5.84 32.38
CA VAL A 303 16.85 -5.05 32.97
C VAL A 303 15.47 -5.62 32.59
N LEU A 304 15.34 -6.12 31.36
CA LEU A 304 14.11 -6.80 30.93
C LEU A 304 13.87 -8.09 31.73
N SER A 305 14.90 -8.91 31.93
CA SER A 305 14.84 -10.10 32.80
C SER A 305 14.42 -9.73 34.22
N ASP A 306 15.09 -8.74 34.80
CA ASP A 306 14.86 -8.24 36.16
C ASP A 306 13.42 -7.76 36.37
N VAL A 307 12.84 -7.08 35.37
CA VAL A 307 11.43 -6.66 35.36
C VAL A 307 10.49 -7.86 35.21
N GLN A 308 10.76 -8.78 34.28
CA GLN A 308 9.95 -9.98 34.07
C GLN A 308 9.87 -10.85 35.34
N MET A 309 10.96 -10.99 36.09
CA MET A 309 10.98 -11.69 37.38
C MET A 309 10.16 -10.95 38.45
N LYS A 310 10.29 -9.62 38.55
CA LYS A 310 9.59 -8.81 39.56
C LYS A 310 8.08 -8.75 39.35
N THR A 311 7.61 -8.71 38.09
CA THR A 311 6.17 -8.56 37.77
C THR A 311 5.45 -9.88 37.47
N GLY A 312 6.19 -10.95 37.17
CA GLY A 312 5.59 -12.21 36.67
C GLY A 312 4.89 -12.03 35.32
N ILE A 313 5.37 -11.09 34.49
CA ILE A 313 4.84 -10.81 33.14
C ILE A 313 5.98 -11.00 32.13
N SER A 314 5.90 -12.03 31.30
CA SER A 314 6.76 -12.15 30.11
C SER A 314 6.08 -11.44 28.95
N PHE A 315 6.74 -10.41 28.40
CA PHE A 315 6.20 -9.60 27.29
C PHE A 315 5.77 -10.48 26.11
N VAL A 316 6.64 -11.39 25.67
CA VAL A 316 6.38 -12.31 24.54
C VAL A 316 5.23 -13.28 24.88
N LYS A 317 5.14 -13.78 26.11
CA LYS A 317 4.08 -14.72 26.51
C LYS A 317 2.67 -14.12 26.41
N GLU A 318 2.49 -12.85 26.76
CA GLU A 318 1.17 -12.18 26.68
C GLU A 318 0.68 -12.00 25.23
N ILE A 319 1.57 -11.99 24.23
CA ILE A 319 1.21 -11.81 22.81
C ILE A 319 1.11 -13.12 22.01
N ARG A 320 1.44 -14.29 22.57
CA ARG A 320 1.43 -15.60 21.87
C ARG A 320 0.13 -15.87 21.09
N HIS A 321 -1.02 -15.52 21.67
CA HIS A 321 -2.35 -15.68 21.06
C HIS A 321 -2.55 -14.94 19.71
N LEU A 322 -1.68 -13.97 19.36
CA LEU A 322 -1.72 -13.30 18.05
C LEU A 322 -1.21 -14.20 16.92
N LEU A 323 -0.33 -15.18 17.20
CA LEU A 323 0.19 -16.14 16.22
C LEU A 323 -0.89 -17.13 15.72
N THR A 324 -1.93 -17.33 16.52
CA THR A 324 -3.13 -18.13 16.22
C THR A 324 -4.28 -17.32 15.64
N ALA A 325 -4.13 -16.01 15.43
CA ALA A 325 -5.20 -15.17 14.90
C ALA A 325 -5.28 -15.26 13.36
N ASN A 326 -6.50 -15.32 12.83
CA ASN A 326 -6.77 -15.31 11.38
C ASN A 326 -6.67 -13.90 10.75
N ASP A 327 -5.98 -12.96 11.39
CA ASP A 327 -5.80 -11.57 10.94
C ASP A 327 -4.32 -11.37 10.57
N PRO A 328 -3.98 -11.09 9.29
CA PRO A 328 -2.61 -10.81 8.86
C PRO A 328 -1.93 -9.70 9.67
N ASN A 329 -2.69 -8.69 10.13
CA ASN A 329 -2.15 -7.62 10.97
C ASN A 329 -1.73 -8.13 12.34
N ALA A 330 -2.45 -9.11 12.90
CA ALA A 330 -2.09 -9.74 14.18
C ALA A 330 -0.76 -10.51 14.05
N LEU A 331 -0.61 -11.28 12.96
CA LEU A 331 0.61 -12.02 12.64
C LEU A 331 1.79 -11.06 12.42
N TYR A 332 1.61 -10.02 11.60
CA TYR A 332 2.64 -9.01 11.35
C TYR A 332 3.05 -8.28 12.64
N VAL A 333 2.09 -7.88 13.49
CA VAL A 333 2.36 -7.24 14.79
C VAL A 333 3.06 -8.20 15.75
N PHE A 334 2.71 -9.49 15.77
CA PHE A 334 3.40 -10.51 16.56
C PHE A 334 4.87 -10.64 16.12
N ILE A 335 5.14 -10.85 14.83
CA ILE A 335 6.51 -11.01 14.31
C ILE A 335 7.32 -9.71 14.43
N CYS A 336 6.72 -8.52 14.23
CA CYS A 336 7.38 -7.24 14.53
C CYS A 336 7.74 -7.12 16.02
N SER A 337 6.87 -7.57 16.93
CA SER A 337 7.11 -7.52 18.37
C SER A 337 8.21 -8.51 18.78
N LEU A 338 8.16 -9.74 18.25
CA LEU A 338 9.18 -10.78 18.46
C LEU A 338 10.56 -10.32 17.93
N SER A 339 10.58 -9.72 16.73
CA SER A 339 11.75 -9.11 16.09
C SER A 339 12.30 -7.87 16.81
N SER A 340 11.61 -7.34 17.82
CA SER A 340 12.08 -6.18 18.61
C SER A 340 12.82 -6.59 19.88
N VAL A 341 12.53 -7.77 20.43
CA VAL A 341 13.20 -8.33 21.62
C VAL A 341 14.49 -9.06 21.20
N GLU A 342 15.49 -9.17 22.08
CA GLU A 342 16.62 -10.07 21.83
C GLU A 342 16.19 -11.55 21.87
N PRO A 343 16.56 -12.38 20.88
CA PRO A 343 16.24 -13.81 20.85
C PRO A 343 16.60 -14.60 22.10
N LYS A 344 17.66 -14.23 22.82
CA LYS A 344 18.05 -14.86 24.10
C LYS A 344 16.88 -14.91 25.10
N LEU A 345 16.04 -13.87 25.15
CA LEU A 345 14.92 -13.75 26.10
C LEU A 345 13.70 -14.63 25.77
N TRP A 346 13.65 -15.30 24.60
CA TRP A 346 12.46 -16.04 24.17
C TRP A 346 12.71 -17.31 23.36
N ALA A 347 13.84 -17.43 22.65
CA ALA A 347 14.17 -18.54 21.75
C ALA A 347 14.88 -19.72 22.44
N GLY A 348 15.27 -19.58 23.72
CA GLY A 348 15.92 -20.67 24.47
C GLY A 348 17.39 -20.93 24.13
N THR A 349 18.07 -20.01 23.44
CA THR A 349 19.46 -20.18 22.95
C THR A 349 20.54 -20.16 24.03
N THR A 350 20.17 -19.92 25.30
CA THR A 350 21.09 -19.85 26.44
C THR A 350 20.45 -20.49 27.68
N PRO A 351 21.19 -21.29 28.49
CA PRO A 351 20.62 -22.08 29.59
C PRO A 351 20.01 -21.23 30.72
N GLU A 352 20.35 -19.96 30.80
CA GLU A 352 19.80 -18.99 31.77
C GLU A 352 18.36 -18.54 31.41
N PHE A 353 17.97 -18.68 30.14
CA PHE A 353 16.71 -18.15 29.59
C PHE A 353 15.99 -19.27 28.83
N PRO A 354 14.97 -19.92 29.42
CA PRO A 354 14.23 -20.99 28.74
C PRO A 354 13.39 -20.45 27.57
N ALA A 355 13.11 -21.32 26.60
CA ALA A 355 12.22 -20.98 25.49
C ALA A 355 10.83 -20.56 26.00
N VAL A 356 10.29 -19.47 25.47
CA VAL A 356 8.97 -18.90 25.81
C VAL A 356 7.88 -19.39 24.85
N LEU A 357 8.30 -19.76 23.64
CA LEU A 357 7.46 -20.33 22.59
C LEU A 357 7.52 -21.86 22.61
N GLU A 358 6.43 -22.50 22.24
CA GLU A 358 6.33 -23.97 22.09
C GLU A 358 6.72 -24.43 20.67
N GLU A 359 7.03 -25.72 20.51
CA GLU A 359 7.51 -26.30 19.24
C GLU A 359 6.57 -26.01 18.06
N TRP A 360 5.26 -26.12 18.27
CA TRP A 360 4.24 -25.82 17.26
C TRP A 360 4.13 -24.33 16.92
N GLU A 361 4.53 -23.43 17.83
CA GLU A 361 4.58 -21.99 17.59
C GLU A 361 5.80 -21.64 16.74
N VAL A 362 6.95 -22.27 17.01
CA VAL A 362 8.13 -22.16 16.15
C VAL A 362 7.83 -22.74 14.75
N GLU A 363 7.17 -23.89 14.66
CA GLU A 363 6.70 -24.46 13.39
C GLU A 363 5.73 -23.51 12.66
N ARG A 364 4.82 -22.85 13.39
CA ARG A 364 3.90 -21.86 12.81
C ARG A 364 4.63 -20.61 12.32
N ILE A 365 5.68 -20.15 13.01
CA ILE A 365 6.56 -19.06 12.55
C ILE A 365 7.31 -19.46 11.28
N MET A 366 7.87 -20.68 11.21
CA MET A 366 8.52 -21.18 10.00
C MET A 366 7.56 -21.21 8.80
N LYS A 367 6.30 -21.61 9.01
CA LYS A 367 5.23 -21.55 7.98
C LYS A 367 4.86 -20.13 7.52
N LEU A 368 5.32 -19.07 8.19
CA LEU A 368 5.13 -17.69 7.70
C LEU A 368 6.14 -17.28 6.62
N LEU A 369 7.18 -18.08 6.37
CA LEU A 369 8.06 -17.91 5.21
C LEU A 369 7.34 -18.17 3.88
N ASP A 370 6.31 -19.02 3.89
CA ASP A 370 5.45 -19.34 2.76
C ASP A 370 4.15 -18.52 2.74
N CYS A 371 4.05 -17.47 3.56
CA CYS A 371 2.88 -16.58 3.56
C CYS A 371 2.79 -15.78 2.25
N GLU A 372 1.57 -15.54 1.74
CA GLU A 372 1.33 -14.73 0.54
C GLU A 372 1.83 -13.28 0.69
N ASP A 373 1.79 -12.72 1.90
CA ASP A 373 2.20 -11.34 2.20
C ASP A 373 3.73 -11.18 2.28
N ARG A 374 4.30 -10.41 1.32
CA ARG A 374 5.71 -9.98 1.24
C ARG A 374 6.22 -9.34 2.55
N LEU A 375 5.37 -8.60 3.27
CA LEU A 375 5.74 -7.97 4.53
C LEU A 375 5.89 -8.98 5.66
N ILE A 376 4.96 -9.96 5.76
CA ILE A 376 5.04 -11.04 6.74
C ILE A 376 6.26 -11.94 6.46
N ARG A 377 6.50 -12.33 5.19
CA ARG A 377 7.70 -13.11 4.82
C ARG A 377 8.98 -12.38 5.20
N LYS A 378 9.17 -11.15 4.72
CA LYS A 378 10.38 -10.34 4.93
C LYS A 378 10.64 -10.04 6.40
N GLN A 379 9.58 -9.84 7.20
CA GLN A 379 9.71 -9.62 8.64
C GLN A 379 9.97 -10.92 9.41
N THR A 380 9.49 -12.08 8.92
CA THR A 380 9.84 -13.40 9.46
C THR A 380 11.30 -13.75 9.17
N LEU A 381 11.77 -13.54 7.93
CA LEU A 381 13.18 -13.68 7.54
C LEU A 381 14.12 -12.87 8.44
N ARG A 382 13.81 -11.59 8.70
CA ARG A 382 14.54 -10.75 9.67
C ARG A 382 14.56 -11.30 11.09
N THR A 383 13.45 -11.90 11.52
CA THR A 383 13.34 -12.45 12.88
C THR A 383 14.22 -13.69 13.00
N LEU A 384 14.16 -14.60 12.03
CA LEU A 384 14.98 -15.81 11.98
C LEU A 384 16.48 -15.49 11.84
N TRP A 385 16.85 -14.52 10.99
CA TRP A 385 18.23 -14.04 10.84
C TRP A 385 18.86 -13.55 12.15
N ARG A 386 18.06 -12.98 13.06
CA ARG A 386 18.51 -12.59 14.41
C ARG A 386 18.61 -13.77 15.38
N VAL A 387 17.85 -14.85 15.17
CA VAL A 387 17.87 -16.07 16.02
C VAL A 387 19.05 -16.95 15.64
N ASP A 388 19.13 -17.34 14.36
CA ASP A 388 20.19 -18.15 13.77
C ASP A 388 20.25 -17.91 12.26
N GLN A 389 21.42 -17.48 11.79
CA GLN A 389 21.68 -17.17 10.38
C GLN A 389 21.58 -18.43 9.50
N ASN A 390 21.97 -19.60 10.03
CA ASN A 390 21.96 -20.88 9.30
C ASN A 390 20.54 -21.25 8.81
N ILE A 391 19.49 -20.86 9.53
CA ILE A 391 18.09 -21.13 9.14
C ILE A 391 17.75 -20.41 7.83
N VAL A 392 18.19 -19.15 7.69
CA VAL A 392 17.91 -18.33 6.51
C VAL A 392 18.84 -18.69 5.35
N GLU A 393 20.10 -19.06 5.62
CA GLU A 393 21.02 -19.56 4.60
C GLU A 393 20.56 -20.91 4.03
N ALA A 394 20.07 -21.83 4.87
CA ALA A 394 19.47 -23.08 4.42
C ALA A 394 18.17 -22.84 3.62
N TYR A 395 17.34 -21.88 4.02
CA TYR A 395 16.16 -21.48 3.26
C TYR A 395 16.54 -20.86 1.89
N TYR A 396 17.60 -20.04 1.85
CA TYR A 396 18.15 -19.48 0.61
C TYR A 396 18.71 -20.56 -0.33
N ALA A 397 19.45 -21.53 0.20
CA ALA A 397 19.99 -22.65 -0.59
C ALA A 397 18.87 -23.49 -1.22
N ARG A 398 17.79 -23.77 -0.48
CA ARG A 398 16.60 -24.46 -0.98
C ARG A 398 15.79 -23.62 -1.98
N ALA A 399 15.77 -22.30 -1.80
CA ALA A 399 15.18 -21.37 -2.76
C ALA A 399 15.95 -21.36 -4.10
N LEU A 400 17.29 -21.33 -4.07
CA LEU A 400 18.11 -21.46 -5.29
C LEU A 400 17.93 -22.81 -6.01
N GLN A 401 17.53 -23.86 -5.30
CA GLN A 401 17.21 -25.18 -5.85
C GLN A 401 15.77 -25.30 -6.35
N GLY A 402 14.93 -24.28 -6.17
CA GLY A 402 13.53 -24.28 -6.60
C GLY A 402 12.60 -25.10 -5.69
N GLU A 403 13.02 -25.51 -4.49
CA GLU A 403 12.22 -26.34 -3.57
C GLU A 403 11.11 -25.59 -2.81
N LEU A 404 10.86 -24.32 -3.14
CA LEU A 404 9.85 -23.52 -2.45
C LEU A 404 8.42 -23.91 -2.87
N PRO A 405 7.45 -23.92 -1.94
CA PRO A 405 6.04 -24.03 -2.27
C PRO A 405 5.59 -22.96 -3.26
N SER A 406 5.40 -23.36 -4.51
CA SER A 406 4.79 -22.54 -5.55
C SER A 406 3.36 -22.17 -5.13
N SER A 407 3.04 -20.88 -5.19
CA SER A 407 1.68 -20.38 -4.99
C SER A 407 0.78 -21.05 -6.03
N SER A 408 -0.23 -21.82 -5.61
CA SER A 408 -0.92 -22.81 -6.47
C SER A 408 -1.95 -22.19 -7.44
N SER A 409 -1.62 -21.05 -8.02
CA SER A 409 -2.51 -20.18 -8.81
C SER A 409 -1.83 -19.54 -10.03
N SER A 410 -0.50 -19.49 -10.11
CA SER A 410 0.21 -19.00 -11.30
C SER A 410 0.48 -20.12 -12.31
N VAL A 411 0.12 -19.87 -13.58
CA VAL A 411 0.40 -20.79 -14.71
C VAL A 411 1.87 -20.67 -15.18
N HIS A 412 2.64 -19.79 -14.53
CA HIS A 412 4.04 -19.47 -14.81
C HIS A 412 4.84 -19.53 -13.50
N GLY A 413 5.15 -20.74 -13.05
CA GLY A 413 5.79 -20.99 -11.75
C GLY A 413 7.22 -20.43 -11.57
N THR A 414 7.76 -19.77 -12.59
CA THR A 414 9.01 -18.99 -12.54
C THR A 414 8.87 -17.65 -11.86
N ASP A 415 7.69 -17.03 -11.96
CA ASP A 415 7.55 -15.58 -11.77
C ASP A 415 7.59 -15.21 -10.27
N ASP A 416 7.09 -16.10 -9.41
CA ASP A 416 7.13 -15.97 -7.94
C ASP A 416 8.53 -16.17 -7.33
N LEU A 417 9.46 -16.85 -8.02
CA LEU A 417 10.73 -17.28 -7.42
C LEU A 417 11.71 -16.12 -7.23
N LEU A 418 11.86 -15.27 -8.24
CA LEU A 418 12.81 -14.17 -8.23
C LEU A 418 12.49 -13.12 -7.14
N PRO A 419 11.24 -12.64 -6.96
CA PRO A 419 10.89 -11.75 -5.85
C PRO A 419 11.19 -12.34 -4.47
N ARG A 420 10.91 -13.65 -4.27
CA ARG A 420 11.25 -14.35 -3.02
C ARG A 420 12.76 -14.43 -2.78
N LEU A 421 13.56 -14.66 -3.83
CA LEU A 421 15.02 -14.64 -3.72
C LEU A 421 15.54 -13.24 -3.34
N LEU A 422 15.07 -12.18 -4.01
CA LEU A 422 15.45 -10.79 -3.72
C LEU A 422 15.03 -10.35 -2.31
N GLU A 423 13.86 -10.79 -1.82
CA GLU A 423 13.43 -10.63 -0.43
C GLU A 423 14.40 -11.23 0.60
N ILE A 424 15.09 -12.32 0.26
CA ILE A 424 16.09 -12.97 1.13
C ILE A 424 17.43 -12.23 1.04
N LEU A 425 17.86 -11.80 -0.15
CA LEU A 425 19.12 -11.05 -0.34
C LEU A 425 19.14 -9.76 0.49
N ASP A 426 18.00 -9.09 0.59
CA ASP A 426 17.77 -7.92 1.45
C ASP A 426 18.10 -8.14 2.93
N ILE A 427 18.01 -9.37 3.41
CA ILE A 427 18.19 -9.70 4.82
C ILE A 427 19.59 -10.27 5.08
N ILE A 428 20.09 -11.14 4.19
CA ILE A 428 21.42 -11.73 4.30
C ILE A 428 22.52 -10.68 4.10
N CYS A 429 22.39 -9.84 3.07
CA CYS A 429 23.47 -8.92 2.66
C CYS A 429 23.35 -7.53 3.29
N GLY A 430 22.13 -7.10 3.66
CA GLY A 430 21.87 -5.80 4.27
C GLY A 430 22.45 -4.63 3.45
N ASP A 431 23.38 -3.91 4.08
CA ASP A 431 24.05 -2.72 3.52
C ASP A 431 25.40 -3.05 2.84
N ASP A 432 25.72 -4.32 2.59
CA ASP A 432 26.88 -4.75 1.78
C ASP A 432 26.48 -4.93 0.30
N GLY A 433 26.95 -4.00 -0.54
CA GLY A 433 26.70 -4.02 -1.99
C GLY A 433 27.53 -5.04 -2.78
N GLU A 434 28.70 -5.44 -2.27
CA GLU A 434 29.55 -6.44 -2.91
C GLU A 434 28.94 -7.84 -2.69
N ALA A 435 28.65 -8.18 -1.44
CA ALA A 435 27.98 -9.42 -1.06
C ALA A 435 26.60 -9.56 -1.73
N TYR A 436 25.79 -8.49 -1.74
CA TYR A 436 24.50 -8.48 -2.43
C TYR A 436 24.65 -8.79 -3.92
N THR A 437 25.67 -8.25 -4.59
CA THR A 437 25.89 -8.49 -6.02
C THR A 437 26.32 -9.93 -6.28
N HIS A 438 27.19 -10.52 -5.46
CA HIS A 438 27.56 -11.93 -5.58
C HIS A 438 26.34 -12.86 -5.48
N GLN A 439 25.43 -12.60 -4.53
CA GLN A 439 24.22 -13.42 -4.36
C GLN A 439 23.11 -13.11 -5.38
N LEU A 440 23.05 -11.87 -5.90
CA LEU A 440 22.17 -11.50 -7.02
C LEU A 440 22.49 -12.32 -8.27
N ARG A 441 23.78 -12.54 -8.57
CA ARG A 441 24.20 -13.38 -9.69
C ARG A 441 23.70 -14.81 -9.56
N ASN A 442 23.75 -15.38 -8.35
CA ASN A 442 23.23 -16.72 -8.05
C ASN A 442 21.71 -16.77 -8.21
N ALA A 443 20.99 -15.77 -7.68
CA ALA A 443 19.54 -15.67 -7.78
C ALA A 443 19.04 -15.51 -9.23
N LEU A 444 19.70 -14.66 -10.02
CA LEU A 444 19.38 -14.50 -11.45
C LEU A 444 19.65 -15.79 -12.22
N LYS A 445 20.77 -16.49 -11.97
CA LYS A 445 21.05 -17.77 -12.64
C LYS A 445 19.99 -18.84 -12.32
N ALA A 446 19.53 -18.92 -11.07
CA ALA A 446 18.45 -19.82 -10.68
C ALA A 446 17.12 -19.48 -11.38
N ALA A 447 16.76 -18.20 -11.44
CA ALA A 447 15.49 -17.74 -12.05
C ALA A 447 15.48 -17.81 -13.60
N GLU A 448 16.63 -17.60 -14.26
CA GLU A 448 16.73 -17.70 -15.73
C GLU A 448 16.83 -19.15 -16.25
N GLY A 449 17.26 -20.09 -15.39
CA GLY A 449 17.33 -21.53 -15.67
C GLY A 449 18.48 -21.98 -16.61
N GLU A 450 18.70 -23.29 -16.69
CA GLU A 450 19.83 -23.88 -17.43
C GLU A 450 19.58 -24.04 -18.94
N GLY A 451 19.32 -22.92 -19.63
CA GLY A 451 19.22 -22.85 -21.10
C GLY A 451 20.44 -22.21 -21.79
N PRO A 452 20.56 -22.23 -23.12
CA PRO A 452 21.52 -21.38 -23.83
C PRO A 452 21.11 -19.90 -23.70
N LEU A 453 22.08 -19.00 -23.49
CA LEU A 453 21.86 -17.58 -23.15
C LEU A 453 20.98 -16.80 -24.14
N ASN A 454 20.96 -17.19 -25.42
CA ASN A 454 20.11 -16.58 -26.45
C ASN A 454 18.64 -17.03 -26.43
N ARG A 455 18.25 -17.96 -25.54
CA ARG A 455 16.87 -18.43 -25.35
C ARG A 455 16.29 -18.17 -23.96
N ARG A 456 17.13 -17.86 -22.96
CA ARG A 456 16.64 -17.45 -21.63
C ARG A 456 15.91 -16.10 -21.73
N ALA A 457 14.90 -15.91 -20.89
CA ALA A 457 14.15 -14.65 -20.82
C ALA A 457 14.98 -13.54 -20.14
N VAL A 458 14.63 -12.28 -20.41
CA VAL A 458 15.09 -11.15 -19.59
C VAL A 458 14.04 -10.89 -18.53
N LEU A 459 14.42 -10.97 -17.26
CA LEU A 459 13.50 -10.80 -16.13
C LEU A 459 13.35 -9.29 -15.85
N GLN A 460 12.40 -8.65 -16.55
CA GLN A 460 12.22 -7.19 -16.53
C GLN A 460 12.11 -6.61 -15.12
N GLU A 461 11.36 -7.26 -14.22
CA GLU A 461 11.17 -6.80 -12.84
C GLU A 461 12.49 -6.74 -12.04
N ALA A 462 13.43 -7.67 -12.27
CA ALA A 462 14.76 -7.60 -11.65
C ALA A 462 15.63 -6.48 -12.23
N VAL A 463 15.45 -6.13 -13.52
CA VAL A 463 16.12 -4.96 -14.11
C VAL A 463 15.59 -3.69 -13.43
N GLU A 464 14.28 -3.57 -13.27
CA GLU A 464 13.65 -2.40 -12.65
C GLU A 464 13.94 -2.28 -11.15
N GLU A 465 13.80 -3.35 -10.35
CA GLU A 465 14.08 -3.34 -8.90
C GLU A 465 15.58 -3.09 -8.63
N MET A 466 16.50 -3.69 -9.41
CA MET A 466 17.94 -3.46 -9.23
C MET A 466 18.39 -2.07 -9.68
N LEU A 467 17.96 -1.57 -10.85
CA LEU A 467 18.32 -0.22 -11.29
C LEU A 467 17.74 0.84 -10.37
N THR A 468 16.49 0.69 -9.90
CA THR A 468 15.87 1.59 -8.93
C THR A 468 16.66 1.63 -7.62
N ARG A 469 17.13 0.47 -7.14
CA ARG A 469 17.97 0.38 -5.93
C ARG A 469 19.33 1.04 -6.11
N ILE A 470 20.05 0.76 -7.19
CA ILE A 470 21.36 1.39 -7.49
C ILE A 470 21.21 2.91 -7.59
N HIS A 471 20.11 3.41 -8.16
CA HIS A 471 19.82 4.84 -8.19
C HIS A 471 19.52 5.41 -6.79
N GLY A 472 18.74 4.72 -5.96
CA GLY A 472 18.35 5.18 -4.62
C GLY A 472 19.40 5.00 -3.50
N ALA A 473 20.43 4.17 -3.71
CA ALA A 473 21.42 3.82 -2.68
C ALA A 473 22.38 4.96 -2.29
N ASP A 474 23.09 4.78 -1.17
CA ASP A 474 24.24 5.59 -0.80
C ASP A 474 25.46 5.35 -1.73
N SER A 475 26.52 6.14 -1.58
CA SER A 475 27.70 6.05 -2.45
C SER A 475 28.58 4.82 -2.19
N ALA A 476 28.61 4.26 -0.97
CA ALA A 476 29.42 3.09 -0.65
C ALA A 476 28.77 1.82 -1.21
N TRP A 477 27.48 1.58 -0.92
CA TRP A 477 26.73 0.44 -1.46
C TRP A 477 26.76 0.43 -3.00
N ARG A 478 26.48 1.59 -3.62
CA ARG A 478 26.53 1.77 -5.08
C ARG A 478 27.92 1.44 -5.65
N SER A 479 29.00 1.89 -5.01
CA SER A 479 30.36 1.64 -5.49
C SER A 479 30.74 0.16 -5.41
N GLY A 480 30.40 -0.53 -4.31
CA GLY A 480 30.63 -1.97 -4.16
C GLY A 480 29.87 -2.78 -5.22
N CYS A 481 28.59 -2.48 -5.42
CA CYS A 481 27.80 -3.12 -6.48
C CYS A 481 28.41 -2.94 -7.87
N ILE A 482 28.81 -1.71 -8.23
CA ILE A 482 29.39 -1.42 -9.54
C ILE A 482 30.71 -2.17 -9.75
N GLY A 483 31.55 -2.27 -8.71
CA GLY A 483 32.81 -3.03 -8.77
C GLY A 483 32.60 -4.52 -9.08
N VAL A 484 31.73 -5.19 -8.34
CA VAL A 484 31.43 -6.63 -8.55
C VAL A 484 30.65 -6.87 -9.84
N LEU A 485 29.77 -5.95 -10.25
CA LEU A 485 29.06 -6.03 -11.53
C LEU A 485 30.05 -5.91 -12.70
N PHE A 486 30.87 -4.87 -12.73
CA PHE A 486 31.76 -4.63 -13.88
C PHE A 486 32.88 -5.69 -13.98
N THR A 487 33.40 -6.21 -12.86
CA THR A 487 34.38 -7.32 -12.87
C THR A 487 33.81 -8.61 -13.46
N SER A 488 32.51 -8.90 -13.28
CA SER A 488 31.86 -10.10 -13.84
C SER A 488 31.88 -10.18 -15.38
N VAL A 489 32.13 -9.03 -16.05
CA VAL A 489 32.27 -8.92 -17.51
C VAL A 489 33.70 -9.18 -17.99
N ILE A 490 34.72 -9.11 -17.13
CA ILE A 490 36.07 -9.56 -17.49
C ILE A 490 36.18 -11.08 -17.31
N ASP A 491 35.83 -11.56 -16.12
CA ASP A 491 36.04 -12.95 -15.70
C ASP A 491 35.42 -13.96 -16.68
N LYS A 492 36.27 -14.76 -17.32
CA LYS A 492 35.88 -15.66 -18.42
C LYS A 492 35.27 -16.97 -17.94
N ASP A 493 35.49 -17.36 -16.69
CA ASP A 493 34.85 -18.51 -16.06
C ASP A 493 33.47 -18.11 -15.48
N SER A 494 33.26 -16.81 -15.27
CA SER A 494 32.00 -16.17 -14.91
C SER A 494 30.99 -16.10 -16.06
N GLU A 495 29.95 -16.92 -15.93
CA GLU A 495 28.72 -16.82 -16.75
C GLU A 495 27.94 -15.53 -16.42
N VAL A 496 27.51 -14.80 -17.47
CA VAL A 496 26.70 -13.58 -17.38
C VAL A 496 25.36 -13.83 -18.09
N GLY A 497 24.28 -13.92 -17.30
CA GLY A 497 22.91 -14.11 -17.78
C GLY A 497 22.37 -12.93 -18.59
N PRO A 498 21.38 -13.12 -19.50
CA PRO A 498 20.77 -12.02 -20.26
C PRO A 498 20.22 -10.87 -19.40
N THR A 499 19.61 -11.14 -18.26
CA THR A 499 19.08 -10.09 -17.36
C THR A 499 20.22 -9.28 -16.74
N LEU A 500 21.27 -9.97 -16.27
CA LEU A 500 22.48 -9.34 -15.75
C LEU A 500 23.16 -8.49 -16.82
N MET A 501 23.23 -8.98 -18.06
CA MET A 501 23.77 -8.23 -19.20
C MET A 501 22.99 -6.95 -19.48
N VAL A 502 21.66 -6.97 -19.39
CA VAL A 502 20.82 -5.77 -19.55
C VAL A 502 21.09 -4.75 -18.43
N ILE A 503 21.16 -5.19 -17.17
CA ILE A 503 21.52 -4.34 -16.02
C ILE A 503 22.90 -3.69 -16.25
N LEU A 504 23.90 -4.49 -16.62
CA LEU A 504 25.25 -4.03 -16.94
C LEU A 504 25.24 -2.97 -18.06
N THR A 505 24.47 -3.18 -19.13
CA THR A 505 24.43 -2.24 -20.26
C THR A 505 23.85 -0.87 -19.94
N ALA A 506 22.92 -0.77 -18.98
CA ALA A 506 22.45 0.51 -18.46
C ALA A 506 23.53 1.19 -17.59
N LEU A 507 24.09 0.45 -16.63
CA LEU A 507 25.09 0.97 -15.69
C LEU A 507 26.40 1.41 -16.39
N PHE A 508 26.79 0.76 -17.48
CA PHE A 508 27.92 1.18 -18.32
C PHE A 508 27.67 2.50 -19.07
N CYS A 509 26.42 2.93 -19.27
CA CYS A 509 26.12 4.25 -19.83
C CYS A 509 26.17 5.36 -18.76
N GLU A 510 25.73 5.04 -17.54
CA GLU A 510 25.48 5.98 -16.45
C GLU A 510 26.69 6.17 -15.51
N TYR A 511 27.39 5.08 -15.17
CA TYR A 511 28.40 5.03 -14.10
C TYR A 511 29.79 4.57 -14.57
N LEU A 512 30.11 4.71 -15.86
CA LEU A 512 31.42 4.33 -16.42
C LEU A 512 32.61 4.98 -15.69
N GLU A 513 32.43 6.19 -15.16
CA GLU A 513 33.44 6.96 -14.42
C GLU A 513 33.70 6.40 -13.00
N LEU A 514 32.82 5.55 -12.48
CA LEU A 514 33.01 4.82 -11.21
C LEU A 514 33.65 3.43 -11.42
N SER A 515 34.04 3.09 -12.65
CA SER A 515 34.64 1.80 -12.98
C SER A 515 36.03 1.65 -12.35
N PRO A 516 36.32 0.56 -11.59
CA PRO A 516 37.68 0.19 -11.21
C PRO A 516 38.49 -0.44 -12.37
N ILE A 517 37.88 -0.59 -13.55
CA ILE A 517 38.36 -1.35 -14.72
C ILE A 517 38.54 -0.40 -15.91
N SER A 518 39.53 -0.64 -16.77
CA SER A 518 39.71 0.20 -17.96
C SER A 518 38.54 0.05 -18.95
N PRO A 519 38.06 1.14 -19.59
CA PRO A 519 37.03 1.06 -20.63
C PRO A 519 37.39 0.11 -21.80
N ILE A 520 38.68 -0.14 -22.03
CA ILE A 520 39.19 -1.09 -23.03
C ILE A 520 38.88 -2.54 -22.66
N GLU A 521 39.04 -2.92 -21.38
CA GLU A 521 38.74 -4.27 -20.89
C GLU A 521 37.23 -4.53 -20.85
N LEU A 522 36.43 -3.51 -20.49
CA LEU A 522 34.97 -3.58 -20.56
C LEU A 522 34.48 -3.81 -22.00
N LEU A 523 35.04 -3.08 -22.98
CA LEU A 523 34.71 -3.30 -24.40
C LEU A 523 35.02 -4.72 -24.87
N ARG A 524 36.18 -5.27 -24.47
CA ARG A 524 36.57 -6.65 -24.78
C ARG A 524 35.62 -7.65 -24.13
N GLY A 525 35.32 -7.51 -22.84
CA GLY A 525 34.42 -8.40 -22.12
C GLY A 525 32.98 -8.42 -22.66
N VAL A 526 32.47 -7.27 -23.13
CA VAL A 526 31.17 -7.18 -23.82
C VAL A 526 31.26 -7.80 -25.23
N ALA A 527 32.32 -7.53 -25.98
CA ALA A 527 32.51 -8.07 -27.34
C ALA A 527 32.63 -9.60 -27.36
N ASP A 528 33.43 -10.18 -26.46
CA ASP A 528 33.65 -11.63 -26.32
C ASP A 528 32.34 -12.41 -26.09
N ARG A 529 31.35 -11.80 -25.42
CA ARG A 529 30.05 -12.42 -25.10
C ARG A 529 28.92 -12.01 -26.06
N LEU A 530 29.18 -11.09 -27.00
CA LEU A 530 28.15 -10.52 -27.88
C LEU A 530 27.44 -11.60 -28.73
N ALA A 531 28.17 -12.63 -29.16
CA ALA A 531 27.64 -13.72 -29.99
C ALA A 531 26.68 -14.68 -29.25
N SER A 532 26.73 -14.75 -27.90
CA SER A 532 25.93 -15.72 -27.13
C SER A 532 24.50 -15.28 -26.78
N TYR A 533 24.15 -14.01 -26.97
CA TYR A 533 22.85 -13.45 -26.57
C TYR A 533 21.81 -13.40 -27.70
N SER A 534 20.58 -12.99 -27.36
CA SER A 534 19.49 -12.74 -28.30
C SER A 534 19.67 -11.40 -29.03
N ALA A 535 18.94 -11.22 -30.14
CA ALA A 535 19.10 -10.06 -31.03
C ALA A 535 18.78 -8.70 -30.40
N SER A 536 17.95 -8.65 -29.34
CA SER A 536 17.65 -7.42 -28.59
C SER A 536 18.80 -7.02 -27.66
N ILE A 537 19.36 -7.98 -26.94
CA ILE A 537 20.52 -7.77 -26.05
C ILE A 537 21.76 -7.43 -26.87
N GLN A 538 21.93 -8.02 -28.05
CA GLN A 538 22.97 -7.65 -29.00
C GLN A 538 22.87 -6.18 -29.44
N ASP A 539 21.66 -5.68 -29.68
CA ASP A 539 21.49 -4.28 -30.09
C ASP A 539 21.82 -3.30 -28.96
N VAL A 540 21.30 -3.57 -27.76
CA VAL A 540 21.61 -2.81 -26.55
C VAL A 540 23.11 -2.84 -26.24
N SER A 541 23.75 -4.01 -26.35
CA SER A 541 25.20 -4.16 -26.17
C SER A 541 25.99 -3.33 -27.18
N LEU A 542 25.61 -3.31 -28.47
CA LEU A 542 26.28 -2.48 -29.48
C LEU A 542 26.16 -0.97 -29.19
N VAL A 543 25.00 -0.51 -28.69
CA VAL A 543 24.81 0.87 -28.25
C VAL A 543 25.69 1.20 -27.04
N THR A 544 25.74 0.31 -26.04
CA THR A 544 26.61 0.48 -24.87
C THR A 544 28.08 0.47 -25.26
N MET A 545 28.52 -0.43 -26.14
CA MET A 545 29.89 -0.43 -26.67
C MET A 545 30.23 0.87 -27.40
N LEU A 546 29.27 1.48 -28.12
CA LEU A 546 29.46 2.84 -28.65
C LEU A 546 29.69 3.85 -27.52
N ARG A 547 28.86 3.85 -26.47
CA ARG A 547 28.98 4.78 -25.33
C ARG A 547 30.31 4.64 -24.58
N ILE A 548 30.82 3.41 -24.42
CA ILE A 548 32.13 3.13 -23.81
C ILE A 548 33.28 3.53 -24.76
N SER A 549 33.16 3.29 -26.07
CA SER A 549 34.22 3.61 -27.05
C SER A 549 34.60 5.10 -27.09
N ALA A 550 33.65 5.99 -26.75
CA ALA A 550 33.90 7.42 -26.61
C ALA A 550 34.93 7.80 -25.51
N ALA A 551 35.14 6.91 -24.53
CA ALA A 551 36.09 7.03 -23.43
C ALA A 551 37.41 6.27 -23.68
N THR A 552 37.64 5.74 -24.89
CA THR A 552 38.88 5.03 -25.26
C THR A 552 39.70 5.79 -26.30
N ASP A 553 41.03 5.78 -26.15
CA ASP A 553 41.95 6.41 -27.10
C ASP A 553 42.35 5.50 -28.28
N GLU A 554 42.34 4.18 -28.10
CA GLU A 554 42.43 3.21 -29.20
C GLU A 554 41.36 2.13 -29.03
N LEU A 555 40.76 1.71 -30.14
CA LEU A 555 39.72 0.67 -30.15
C LEU A 555 40.37 -0.68 -30.46
N PRO A 556 40.23 -1.72 -29.61
CA PRO A 556 40.91 -2.99 -29.84
C PRO A 556 40.44 -3.70 -31.11
N GLN A 557 41.37 -4.33 -31.82
CA GLN A 557 41.08 -5.01 -33.09
C GLN A 557 40.12 -6.19 -32.90
N GLU A 558 40.20 -6.89 -31.76
CA GLU A 558 39.30 -8.01 -31.43
C GLU A 558 37.84 -7.57 -31.38
N VAL A 559 37.57 -6.37 -30.82
CA VAL A 559 36.23 -5.77 -30.73
C VAL A 559 35.68 -5.45 -32.13
N MET A 560 36.53 -4.96 -33.04
CA MET A 560 36.12 -4.69 -34.43
C MET A 560 35.81 -5.97 -35.21
N ASP A 561 36.52 -7.07 -34.95
CA ASP A 561 36.30 -8.33 -35.65
C ASP A 561 35.05 -9.07 -35.13
N ALA A 562 34.78 -9.04 -33.81
CA ALA A 562 33.52 -9.54 -33.24
C ALA A 562 32.29 -8.82 -33.82
N VAL A 563 32.37 -7.49 -34.03
CA VAL A 563 31.27 -6.71 -34.65
C VAL A 563 31.09 -7.03 -36.14
N LYS A 564 32.18 -7.36 -36.88
CA LYS A 564 32.07 -7.86 -38.27
C LYS A 564 31.41 -9.23 -38.33
N GLU A 565 31.82 -10.16 -37.47
CA GLU A 565 31.25 -11.51 -37.39
C GLU A 565 29.76 -11.47 -37.05
N LEU A 566 29.37 -10.61 -36.09
CA LEU A 566 27.95 -10.37 -35.79
C LEU A 566 27.21 -9.80 -37.00
N LYS A 567 27.79 -8.80 -37.70
CA LYS A 567 27.16 -8.17 -38.88
C LYS A 567 26.84 -9.18 -39.97
N GLU A 568 27.73 -10.12 -40.26
CA GLU A 568 27.52 -11.14 -41.29
C GLU A 568 26.33 -12.06 -40.96
N ARG A 569 26.26 -12.53 -39.70
CA ARG A 569 25.19 -13.43 -39.21
C ARG A 569 23.85 -12.69 -38.93
N SER A 570 23.91 -11.39 -38.69
CA SER A 570 22.77 -10.57 -38.26
C SER A 570 21.67 -10.36 -39.31
N GLY A 571 20.47 -10.02 -38.81
CA GLY A 571 19.37 -9.46 -39.62
C GLY A 571 19.56 -7.97 -39.99
N ARG A 572 18.66 -7.43 -40.80
CA ARG A 572 18.76 -6.05 -41.37
C ARG A 572 18.91 -4.94 -40.32
N HIS A 573 18.28 -5.08 -39.14
CA HIS A 573 18.37 -4.09 -38.06
C HIS A 573 19.79 -4.09 -37.44
N LEU A 574 20.21 -5.20 -36.84
CA LEU A 574 21.55 -5.35 -36.25
C LEU A 574 22.69 -5.03 -37.24
N ARG A 575 22.57 -5.36 -38.54
CA ARG A 575 23.55 -4.95 -39.56
C ARG A 575 23.76 -3.43 -39.58
N ARG A 576 22.68 -2.65 -39.59
CA ARG A 576 22.75 -1.18 -39.57
C ARG A 576 23.40 -0.66 -38.28
N ARG A 577 23.22 -1.37 -37.16
CA ARG A 577 23.78 -1.00 -35.85
C ARG A 577 25.25 -1.38 -35.73
N CYS A 578 25.69 -2.49 -36.35
CA CYS A 578 27.10 -2.80 -36.57
C CYS A 578 27.78 -1.77 -37.50
N ASP A 579 27.10 -1.34 -38.57
CA ASP A 579 27.59 -0.28 -39.47
C ASP A 579 27.66 1.08 -38.76
N GLN A 580 26.67 1.41 -37.91
CA GLN A 580 26.67 2.58 -37.04
C GLN A 580 27.83 2.53 -36.04
N PHE A 581 28.06 1.38 -35.39
CA PHE A 581 29.20 1.15 -34.50
C PHE A 581 30.52 1.45 -35.20
N MET A 582 30.81 0.76 -36.31
CA MET A 582 32.10 0.93 -37.01
C MET A 582 32.29 2.33 -37.61
N THR A 583 31.21 3.06 -37.92
CA THR A 583 31.30 4.44 -38.44
C THR A 583 31.56 5.46 -37.31
N LEU A 584 30.87 5.32 -36.17
CA LEU A 584 30.94 6.30 -35.07
C LEU A 584 32.15 6.08 -34.15
N SER A 585 32.59 4.84 -33.94
CA SER A 585 33.81 4.56 -33.16
C SER A 585 35.07 5.12 -33.81
N GLN A 586 35.09 5.21 -35.15
CA GLN A 586 36.13 5.88 -35.94
C GLN A 586 36.04 7.42 -35.92
N SER A 587 34.90 8.00 -35.56
CA SER A 587 34.64 9.45 -35.64
C SER A 587 34.33 10.06 -34.25
N LYS A 588 35.30 9.92 -33.33
CA LYS A 588 35.15 10.21 -31.91
C LYS A 588 34.61 11.60 -31.57
N ASP A 589 35.00 12.65 -32.29
CA ASP A 589 34.50 14.00 -32.01
C ASP A 589 32.99 14.11 -32.30
N THR A 590 32.52 13.42 -33.33
CA THR A 590 31.07 13.29 -33.62
C THR A 590 30.38 12.53 -32.50
N LEU A 591 30.96 11.42 -32.03
CA LEU A 591 30.40 10.61 -30.95
C LEU A 591 30.35 11.37 -29.61
N LYS A 592 31.40 12.14 -29.27
CA LYS A 592 31.44 13.02 -28.10
C LYS A 592 30.41 14.15 -28.20
N CYS A 593 30.21 14.75 -29.39
CA CYS A 593 29.14 15.72 -29.61
C CYS A 593 27.73 15.11 -29.49
N ILE A 594 27.51 13.86 -29.89
CA ILE A 594 26.23 13.17 -29.68
C ILE A 594 25.98 12.94 -28.19
N ILE A 595 26.99 12.48 -27.44
CA ILE A 595 26.89 12.29 -25.97
C ILE A 595 26.65 13.63 -25.26
N ALA A 596 27.32 14.71 -25.67
CA ALA A 596 27.09 16.05 -25.13
C ALA A 596 25.71 16.67 -25.53
N SER A 597 24.89 15.94 -26.29
CA SER A 597 23.54 16.37 -26.71
C SER A 597 22.39 15.62 -26.02
N THR A 598 22.69 14.65 -25.13
CA THR A 598 21.67 13.94 -24.34
C THR A 598 21.21 14.78 -23.13
N HIS A 599 20.02 14.48 -22.62
CA HIS A 599 19.50 15.13 -21.41
C HIS A 599 20.00 14.48 -20.12
N SER A 600 20.25 13.17 -20.14
CA SER A 600 20.89 12.39 -19.08
C SER A 600 22.01 11.49 -19.64
N SER A 601 22.71 10.79 -18.75
CA SER A 601 23.68 9.74 -19.11
C SER A 601 23.03 8.39 -19.44
N SER A 602 21.69 8.27 -19.33
CA SER A 602 20.97 7.01 -19.46
C SER A 602 20.99 6.42 -20.88
N LEU A 603 20.87 5.10 -20.96
CA LEU A 603 20.83 4.35 -22.22
C LEU A 603 19.70 4.82 -23.17
N PRO A 604 18.44 5.06 -22.71
CA PRO A 604 17.36 5.50 -23.61
C PRO A 604 17.62 6.86 -24.26
N ASP A 605 18.09 7.85 -23.49
CA ASP A 605 18.41 9.18 -24.03
C ASP A 605 19.53 9.11 -25.08
N PHE A 606 20.53 8.25 -24.84
CA PHE A 606 21.61 8.05 -25.80
C PHE A 606 21.12 7.37 -27.09
N VAL A 607 20.17 6.43 -27.01
CA VAL A 607 19.50 5.87 -28.21
C VAL A 607 18.75 6.95 -28.98
N VAL A 608 17.98 7.81 -28.30
CA VAL A 608 17.23 8.91 -28.94
C VAL A 608 18.17 9.90 -29.63
N ALA A 609 19.30 10.26 -29.02
CA ALA A 609 20.30 11.11 -29.64
C ALA A 609 20.96 10.47 -30.87
N LEU A 610 21.27 9.16 -30.82
CA LEU A 610 21.79 8.39 -31.96
C LEU A 610 20.79 8.32 -33.13
N GLU A 611 19.50 8.16 -32.85
CA GLU A 611 18.45 8.14 -33.88
C GLU A 611 18.22 9.51 -34.51
N LYS A 612 18.20 10.57 -33.70
CA LYS A 612 18.11 11.96 -34.17
C LYS A 612 19.26 12.30 -35.12
N TYR A 613 20.51 12.02 -34.73
CA TYR A 613 21.68 12.19 -35.59
C TYR A 613 21.56 11.37 -36.89
N GLY A 614 21.06 10.13 -36.80
CA GLY A 614 20.83 9.27 -37.95
C GLY A 614 19.78 9.81 -38.94
N ALA A 615 18.75 10.51 -38.44
CA ALA A 615 17.73 11.15 -39.26
C ALA A 615 18.25 12.45 -39.91
N GLU A 616 18.94 13.30 -39.15
CA GLU A 616 19.56 14.54 -39.66
C GLU A 616 20.52 14.23 -40.82
N ARG A 617 21.39 13.22 -40.67
CA ARG A 617 22.35 12.79 -41.70
C ARG A 617 21.70 12.22 -42.97
N GLN A 618 20.46 11.75 -42.91
CA GLN A 618 19.67 11.33 -44.09
C GLN A 618 18.94 12.49 -44.79
N SER A 619 18.81 13.65 -44.12
CA SER A 619 18.11 14.82 -44.65
C SER A 619 18.95 15.70 -45.59
N THR A 620 20.28 15.51 -45.61
CA THR A 620 21.25 16.36 -46.34
C THR A 620 21.81 15.68 -47.61
N PRO A 621 21.17 15.82 -48.78
CA PRO A 621 21.80 15.49 -50.06
C PRO A 621 22.86 16.55 -50.45
N SER A 622 23.83 16.15 -51.26
CA SER A 622 24.96 17.00 -51.67
C SER A 622 24.57 18.16 -52.59
N ARG A 623 25.24 19.31 -52.41
CA ARG A 623 24.88 20.60 -53.04
C ARG A 623 25.79 20.93 -54.23
N SER A 624 25.33 20.62 -55.44
CA SER A 624 25.94 21.06 -56.71
C SER A 624 24.89 21.76 -57.59
N PRO A 625 25.24 22.83 -58.33
CA PRO A 625 24.25 23.68 -59.00
C PRO A 625 23.84 23.18 -60.39
N ALA A 626 22.57 23.36 -60.74
CA ALA A 626 22.03 23.25 -62.09
C ALA A 626 21.00 24.37 -62.33
N LEU A 627 20.82 24.77 -63.60
CA LEU A 627 20.09 25.97 -63.99
C LEU A 627 18.58 25.73 -64.23
N LEU A 628 17.81 26.82 -64.09
CA LEU A 628 16.42 26.99 -64.56
C LEU A 628 16.35 26.98 -66.12
N PRO A 629 15.18 26.95 -66.82
CA PRO A 629 13.82 27.31 -66.33
C PRO A 629 12.61 26.51 -66.90
N SER A 630 11.41 27.02 -66.58
CA SER A 630 10.20 27.09 -67.43
C SER A 630 9.23 25.89 -67.56
N SER A 631 8.08 25.99 -66.88
CA SER A 631 6.81 25.31 -67.21
C SER A 631 6.16 25.91 -68.48
N PRO A 632 5.16 25.23 -69.09
CA PRO A 632 3.82 25.81 -69.22
C PRO A 632 2.70 24.72 -69.00
N PRO A 633 1.38 24.87 -69.35
CA PRO A 633 0.35 24.84 -68.29
C PRO A 633 -0.81 23.82 -68.48
N LEU A 634 -1.65 23.72 -67.44
CA LEU A 634 -2.89 22.94 -67.37
C LEU A 634 -4.03 23.49 -68.25
N LYS A 635 -4.92 22.61 -68.76
CA LYS A 635 -6.41 22.70 -68.68
C LYS A 635 -7.08 21.37 -69.17
N PRO A 636 -8.39 21.12 -68.92
CA PRO A 636 -8.86 19.74 -68.62
C PRO A 636 -10.09 19.24 -69.43
N ARG A 637 -10.44 17.95 -69.26
CA ARG A 637 -11.83 17.46 -69.13
C ARG A 637 -11.95 16.00 -68.66
N THR A 638 -13.17 15.62 -68.29
CA THR A 638 -13.66 14.32 -67.79
C THR A 638 -14.59 13.65 -68.83
N PRO A 639 -15.16 12.45 -68.61
CA PRO A 639 -14.56 11.17 -68.16
C PRO A 639 -14.99 9.96 -69.05
N GLU A 640 -14.62 8.74 -68.64
CA GLU A 640 -15.24 7.42 -69.02
C GLU A 640 -15.10 6.89 -70.47
N PRO A 641 -15.30 5.57 -70.73
CA PRO A 641 -15.14 4.39 -69.85
C PRO A 641 -14.41 3.15 -70.46
N SER A 642 -13.91 2.28 -69.57
CA SER A 642 -13.82 0.80 -69.67
C SER A 642 -12.94 0.04 -70.69
N SER A 643 -12.25 -0.99 -70.15
CA SER A 643 -11.63 -2.16 -70.82
C SER A 643 -10.29 -1.93 -71.58
N SER A 644 -9.31 -2.86 -71.59
CA SER A 644 -9.10 -4.07 -70.76
C SER A 644 -7.64 -4.57 -70.69
N ARG A 645 -7.30 -5.23 -69.57
CA ARG A 645 -6.41 -6.42 -69.44
C ARG A 645 -4.99 -6.40 -70.07
N ALA A 646 -3.98 -6.00 -69.29
CA ALA A 646 -2.63 -6.62 -69.27
C ALA A 646 -1.84 -6.23 -67.98
N SER A 647 -0.82 -7.01 -67.63
CA SER A 647 0.08 -6.84 -66.47
C SER A 647 1.56 -6.86 -66.94
N PRO A 648 2.60 -6.63 -66.10
CA PRO A 648 2.64 -6.13 -64.70
C PRO A 648 3.78 -5.09 -64.42
N VAL A 649 3.99 -4.72 -63.14
CA VAL A 649 5.22 -4.12 -62.52
C VAL A 649 5.54 -2.64 -62.86
N PRO A 650 6.14 -1.83 -61.95
CA PRO A 650 5.90 -1.68 -60.50
C PRO A 650 5.43 -0.24 -60.13
N ASN A 651 4.84 -0.03 -58.94
CA ASN A 651 4.89 1.31 -58.34
C ASN A 651 4.81 1.33 -56.80
N LYS A 652 5.23 2.46 -56.24
CA LYS A 652 5.48 2.73 -54.81
C LYS A 652 4.31 2.34 -53.89
N LEU A 653 4.60 1.52 -52.89
CA LEU A 653 3.75 1.36 -51.71
C LEU A 653 3.61 2.72 -51.01
N ARG A 654 2.37 3.20 -50.89
CA ARG A 654 1.98 4.27 -49.97
C ARG A 654 1.23 3.63 -48.81
N TYR A 655 1.63 3.91 -47.59
CA TYR A 655 0.80 3.61 -46.42
C TYR A 655 -0.36 4.61 -46.40
N ALA A 656 -1.58 4.10 -46.55
CA ALA A 656 -2.79 4.80 -46.13
C ALA A 656 -3.17 4.30 -44.73
N ALA A 657 -3.61 5.19 -43.85
CA ALA A 657 -4.17 4.78 -42.56
C ALA A 657 -5.50 4.05 -42.77
N TYR A 658 -5.83 3.11 -41.87
CA TYR A 658 -7.10 2.39 -41.88
C TYR A 658 -8.29 3.34 -41.60
N GLU A 659 -9.43 3.14 -42.27
CA GLU A 659 -10.69 3.73 -41.82
C GLU A 659 -11.10 3.14 -40.45
N PRO A 660 -11.61 3.93 -39.50
CA PRO A 660 -12.18 3.41 -38.26
C PRO A 660 -13.49 2.63 -38.52
N PRO A 661 -13.79 1.60 -37.71
CA PRO A 661 -14.99 0.77 -37.90
C PRO A 661 -16.29 1.57 -37.70
N ARG A 662 -17.29 1.29 -38.55
CA ARG A 662 -18.59 1.97 -38.54
C ARG A 662 -19.52 1.34 -37.49
N PRO A 663 -20.29 2.13 -36.72
CA PRO A 663 -21.24 1.60 -35.75
C PRO A 663 -22.45 0.93 -36.42
N PRO A 664 -23.03 -0.12 -35.82
CA PRO A 664 -24.21 -0.80 -36.36
C PRO A 664 -25.46 0.09 -36.36
N GLN A 665 -26.36 -0.16 -37.30
CA GLN A 665 -27.54 0.69 -37.55
C GLN A 665 -28.64 0.50 -36.49
N ARG A 666 -29.17 1.62 -35.97
CA ARG A 666 -30.41 1.61 -35.17
C ARG A 666 -31.62 1.41 -36.08
N LEU A 667 -32.36 0.33 -35.89
CA LEU A 667 -33.71 0.19 -36.46
C LEU A 667 -34.66 1.22 -35.81
N ARG A 668 -35.33 2.04 -36.63
CA ARG A 668 -36.43 2.90 -36.19
C ARG A 668 -37.73 2.10 -36.15
N ARG A 669 -38.59 2.38 -35.17
CA ARG A 669 -40.02 2.45 -35.43
C ARG A 669 -40.66 3.68 -34.78
N MET A 670 -41.64 4.21 -35.50
CA MET A 670 -42.50 5.35 -35.21
C MET A 670 -43.92 4.80 -34.91
N SER A 671 -44.91 5.53 -34.38
CA SER A 671 -44.94 6.71 -33.51
C SER A 671 -46.41 7.05 -33.20
N SER A 672 -46.79 7.22 -31.94
CA SER A 672 -48.09 7.77 -31.52
C SER A 672 -48.11 7.96 -30.00
N SER A 673 -48.96 8.78 -29.37
CA SER A 673 -49.44 10.16 -29.61
C SER A 673 -50.57 10.43 -28.61
N SER A 674 -50.73 11.66 -28.09
CA SER A 674 -51.81 12.10 -27.15
C SER A 674 -51.80 11.42 -25.76
N SER A 675 -52.24 12.04 -24.65
CA SER A 675 -52.57 13.47 -24.38
C SER A 675 -52.88 13.70 -22.88
N ARG A 676 -52.61 14.93 -22.37
CA ARG A 676 -53.36 15.65 -21.29
C ARG A 676 -53.42 14.98 -19.89
N HIS A 677 -53.59 15.65 -18.75
CA HIS A 677 -53.80 17.06 -18.32
C HIS A 677 -52.97 17.27 -17.00
N SER A 678 -52.60 18.47 -16.52
CA SER A 678 -53.38 19.45 -15.71
C SER A 678 -54.06 18.83 -14.46
N ASP A 679 -54.04 19.40 -13.23
CA ASP A 679 -53.66 20.75 -12.75
C ASP A 679 -53.30 20.80 -11.23
N GLU A 680 -52.95 22.01 -10.73
CA GLU A 680 -53.08 22.66 -9.38
C GLU A 680 -53.32 21.88 -8.05
N GLY A 681 -52.95 22.36 -6.84
CA GLY A 681 -52.18 23.56 -6.45
C GLY A 681 -52.34 24.05 -4.98
N GLY A 682 -51.23 24.14 -4.22
CA GLY A 682 -51.07 24.92 -2.95
C GLY A 682 -51.74 24.37 -1.65
N PRO A 683 -51.72 25.11 -0.51
CA PRO A 683 -50.64 25.97 0.02
C PRO A 683 -50.45 25.93 1.58
N ARG A 684 -49.38 26.59 2.12
CA ARG A 684 -49.13 26.97 3.57
C ARG A 684 -48.75 25.81 4.55
N SER A 685 -48.07 26.00 5.69
CA SER A 685 -47.22 27.11 6.23
C SER A 685 -46.37 26.68 7.46
N ARG A 686 -45.09 27.12 7.51
CA ARG A 686 -44.19 27.40 8.67
C ARG A 686 -44.24 26.57 9.99
N SER A 687 -43.07 26.09 10.40
CA SER A 687 -42.49 26.34 11.75
C SER A 687 -40.95 26.25 11.70
N TYR A 688 -40.26 26.65 12.78
CA TYR A 688 -38.78 26.73 12.88
C TYR A 688 -38.20 25.57 13.69
N GLN A 689 -37.04 25.05 13.27
CA GLN A 689 -35.83 25.01 14.13
C GLN A 689 -34.57 24.70 13.30
N GLU A 690 -33.49 25.42 13.59
CA GLU A 690 -32.18 25.19 12.96
C GLU A 690 -31.41 24.10 13.72
N SER A 691 -30.87 23.12 12.98
CA SER A 691 -29.85 22.18 13.47
C SER A 691 -28.70 22.17 12.47
N MET A 692 -27.46 22.26 12.96
CA MET A 692 -26.30 22.54 12.11
C MET A 692 -26.00 21.42 11.12
N SER A 693 -26.08 21.73 9.82
CA SER A 693 -25.64 20.85 8.74
C SER A 693 -24.11 20.86 8.62
N MET A 694 -23.47 19.81 9.12
CA MET A 694 -22.08 19.49 8.79
C MET A 694 -22.00 19.04 7.33
N THR A 695 -21.67 19.95 6.42
CA THR A 695 -21.35 19.62 5.03
C THR A 695 -19.99 18.90 4.97
N VAL A 696 -20.05 17.57 4.93
CA VAL A 696 -18.94 16.72 4.46
C VAL A 696 -18.59 17.15 3.03
N THR A 697 -17.33 17.45 2.77
CA THR A 697 -16.87 17.89 1.45
C THR A 697 -16.50 16.68 0.58
N ALA A 698 -16.41 16.89 -0.74
CA ALA A 698 -15.98 15.83 -1.66
C ALA A 698 -14.58 15.29 -1.29
N GLY A 699 -13.66 16.14 -0.81
CA GLY A 699 -12.33 15.71 -0.37
C GLY A 699 -12.34 14.81 0.87
N ASP A 700 -13.27 15.04 1.81
CA ASP A 700 -13.45 14.16 2.98
C ASP A 700 -13.91 12.75 2.55
N LEU A 701 -14.71 12.68 1.47
CA LEU A 701 -15.14 11.40 0.86
C LEU A 701 -14.03 10.75 0.03
N THR A 702 -13.18 11.52 -0.68
CA THR A 702 -12.03 10.96 -1.41
C THR A 702 -11.02 10.30 -0.48
N ILE A 703 -10.76 10.89 0.70
CA ILE A 703 -9.87 10.31 1.72
C ILE A 703 -10.48 9.02 2.28
N ALA A 704 -11.79 8.99 2.54
CA ALA A 704 -12.48 7.76 2.97
C ALA A 704 -12.51 6.66 1.89
N ALA A 705 -12.49 7.03 0.60
CA ALA A 705 -12.54 6.10 -0.52
C ALA A 705 -11.20 5.38 -0.83
N GLN A 706 -10.08 5.82 -0.24
CA GLN A 706 -8.78 5.13 -0.35
C GLN A 706 -8.48 4.17 0.83
N THR A 707 -9.38 4.05 1.81
CA THR A 707 -9.25 3.10 2.93
C THR A 707 -10.43 2.15 2.97
N SER A 708 -10.35 1.09 2.16
CA SER A 708 -11.34 -0.01 2.15
C SER A 708 -11.13 -0.94 3.34
N ASP A 709 -11.64 -0.57 4.52
CA ASP A 709 -11.77 -1.52 5.64
C ASP A 709 -13.00 -1.21 6.53
N LEU A 710 -13.82 -2.23 6.79
CA LEU A 710 -15.12 -2.08 7.43
C LEU A 710 -15.06 -2.34 8.94
N ARG A 711 -15.04 -1.28 9.77
CA ARG A 711 -15.42 -1.39 11.18
C ARG A 711 -16.36 -0.28 11.66
N SER A 712 -17.32 -0.70 12.47
CA SER A 712 -18.39 0.12 13.02
C SER A 712 -17.92 0.98 14.20
N ILE A 713 -18.50 2.20 14.30
CA ILE A 713 -18.41 3.04 15.49
C ILE A 713 -19.79 3.05 16.16
N PRO A 714 -19.92 2.65 17.44
CA PRO A 714 -21.21 2.60 18.12
C PRO A 714 -21.67 4.01 18.55
N SER A 715 -22.89 4.38 18.17
CA SER A 715 -23.56 5.61 18.61
C SER A 715 -24.24 5.42 19.98
N SER A 716 -23.53 5.78 21.06
CA SER A 716 -24.09 5.77 22.40
C SER A 716 -25.02 6.97 22.64
N SER A 717 -26.31 6.68 22.89
CA SER A 717 -27.30 7.63 23.43
C SER A 717 -28.03 7.00 24.63
N PRO A 718 -28.54 7.81 25.57
CA PRO A 718 -28.79 7.35 26.94
C PRO A 718 -30.09 6.57 27.16
N ARG A 719 -30.08 5.74 28.20
CA ARG A 719 -31.24 4.99 28.69
C ARG A 719 -32.30 5.93 29.28
N GLN A 720 -33.58 5.69 28.98
CA GLN A 720 -34.68 6.02 29.89
C GLN A 720 -35.60 4.81 30.10
N THR A 721 -36.03 4.69 31.35
CA THR A 721 -36.91 3.69 31.99
C THR A 721 -38.10 3.21 31.15
N GLY A 722 -38.22 1.89 31.01
CA GLY A 722 -39.30 1.24 30.27
C GLY A 722 -40.63 1.05 31.03
N LEU A 723 -41.52 0.28 30.40
CA LEU A 723 -42.66 -0.43 30.99
C LEU A 723 -43.10 -1.57 30.04
N SER A 724 -43.74 -2.60 30.59
CA SER A 724 -44.37 -3.76 29.92
C SER A 724 -45.87 -3.80 30.32
N PRO A 725 -46.77 -4.64 29.77
CA PRO A 725 -46.57 -5.89 29.01
C PRO A 725 -47.45 -6.10 27.74
N LEU A 726 -47.48 -7.35 27.25
CA LEU A 726 -48.24 -7.95 26.12
C LEU A 726 -49.70 -8.34 26.56
N PRO A 727 -50.54 -9.14 25.84
CA PRO A 727 -50.44 -9.82 24.51
C PRO A 727 -51.77 -9.80 23.67
N ILE A 728 -52.00 -10.81 22.79
CA ILE A 728 -53.32 -11.32 22.26
C ILE A 728 -53.97 -10.50 21.09
N VAL A 729 -54.47 -11.05 19.96
CA VAL A 729 -54.54 -12.45 19.42
C VAL A 729 -54.66 -12.51 17.86
N GLN A 730 -54.69 -13.74 17.31
CA GLN A 730 -54.79 -14.20 15.91
C GLN A 730 -55.96 -13.61 15.05
N ILE A 731 -56.11 -13.92 13.74
CA ILE A 731 -56.90 -15.08 13.23
C ILE A 731 -56.77 -15.26 11.67
N LEU A 732 -56.46 -16.50 11.22
CA LEU A 732 -56.90 -17.21 9.97
C LEU A 732 -56.58 -16.62 8.55
N ASP A 733 -56.55 -17.36 7.42
CA ASP A 733 -56.85 -18.80 7.14
C ASP A 733 -56.09 -19.45 5.94
N GLU A 734 -56.05 -20.79 5.99
CA GLU A 734 -55.85 -21.93 5.05
C GLU A 734 -55.37 -21.89 3.55
N GLU A 735 -54.67 -23.00 3.18
CA GLU A 735 -54.41 -23.64 1.85
C GLU A 735 -55.65 -24.49 1.39
N PRO A 736 -55.87 -25.01 0.13
CA PRO A 736 -54.84 -25.71 -0.67
C PRO A 736 -54.96 -25.85 -2.24
N SER A 737 -53.94 -26.50 -2.84
CA SER A 737 -54.01 -27.47 -4.00
C SER A 737 -54.02 -27.00 -5.49
N ALA A 738 -53.52 -27.90 -6.36
CA ALA A 738 -53.40 -27.83 -7.85
C ALA A 738 -54.37 -28.88 -8.53
N PRO A 739 -54.27 -29.40 -9.81
CA PRO A 739 -53.16 -29.41 -10.81
C PRO A 739 -53.53 -29.33 -12.35
N ALA A 740 -52.50 -29.44 -13.22
CA ALA A 740 -52.49 -29.90 -14.66
C ALA A 740 -53.28 -29.07 -15.72
N ALA A 741 -53.06 -29.13 -17.06
CA ALA A 741 -52.12 -29.81 -18.00
C ALA A 741 -51.81 -28.80 -19.16
N ASP A 742 -50.74 -28.78 -19.97
CA ASP A 742 -49.83 -29.77 -20.61
C ASP A 742 -50.32 -30.39 -21.95
N LEU A 743 -49.45 -30.45 -22.98
CA LEU A 743 -49.57 -31.26 -24.24
C LEU A 743 -48.40 -31.04 -25.27
N ILE A 744 -47.96 -32.14 -25.92
CA ILE A 744 -47.16 -32.22 -27.19
C ILE A 744 -45.66 -31.80 -27.06
N ALA A 745 -44.61 -32.65 -27.01
CA ALA A 745 -44.32 -34.01 -27.56
C ALA A 745 -44.10 -34.01 -29.11
N LEU A 746 -43.24 -34.80 -29.78
CA LEU A 746 -42.41 -36.01 -29.54
C LEU A 746 -41.00 -35.78 -30.20
N ASP A 747 -40.03 -36.70 -30.32
CA ASP A 747 -40.04 -38.18 -30.27
C ASP A 747 -38.64 -38.77 -29.96
N SER A 748 -38.60 -40.03 -29.51
CA SER A 748 -37.36 -40.82 -29.34
C SER A 748 -37.64 -42.33 -29.26
N PRO A 749 -36.93 -43.17 -30.03
CA PRO A 749 -36.95 -44.62 -29.82
C PRO A 749 -35.53 -45.23 -29.72
N PHE A 750 -35.17 -45.79 -28.58
CA PHE A 750 -35.46 -47.21 -28.29
C PHE A 750 -35.20 -47.55 -26.79
N ILE A 751 -35.93 -48.55 -26.29
CA ILE A 751 -36.05 -49.03 -24.89
C ILE A 751 -35.56 -50.51 -24.93
N SER A 752 -35.07 -51.22 -23.90
CA SER A 752 -35.41 -51.30 -22.46
C SER A 752 -34.20 -51.84 -21.62
N GLU A 753 -34.18 -52.00 -20.29
CA GLU A 753 -35.13 -51.74 -19.17
C GLU A 753 -34.30 -51.43 -17.85
N PRO A 754 -34.70 -51.64 -16.55
CA PRO A 754 -34.24 -50.73 -15.49
C PRO A 754 -33.40 -51.32 -14.33
N ALA A 755 -32.63 -50.46 -13.67
CA ALA A 755 -32.28 -50.52 -12.24
C ALA A 755 -32.18 -49.08 -11.70
N ALA A 756 -32.55 -48.84 -10.44
CA ALA A 756 -32.77 -47.48 -9.92
C ALA A 756 -31.49 -46.78 -9.43
N PRO A 757 -31.26 -45.50 -9.78
CA PRO A 757 -30.18 -44.66 -9.22
C PRO A 757 -30.66 -43.69 -8.12
N SER A 758 -29.69 -43.22 -7.33
CA SER A 758 -29.83 -42.34 -6.17
C SER A 758 -30.08 -40.86 -6.51
N ILE A 759 -30.71 -40.12 -5.57
CA ILE A 759 -30.75 -38.65 -5.56
C ILE A 759 -29.74 -38.16 -4.52
N ALA A 760 -28.54 -37.76 -4.96
CA ALA A 760 -27.50 -37.22 -4.09
C ALA A 760 -26.57 -36.24 -4.84
N SER A 761 -26.89 -34.94 -4.79
CA SER A 761 -26.01 -33.87 -5.31
C SER A 761 -26.36 -32.44 -4.87
N THR A 762 -27.56 -32.15 -4.34
CA THR A 762 -28.05 -30.76 -4.16
C THR A 762 -28.38 -30.33 -2.71
N MET A 763 -27.87 -31.03 -1.68
CA MET A 763 -28.17 -30.73 -0.26
C MET A 763 -26.94 -30.66 0.67
N SER A 764 -25.71 -30.88 0.18
CA SER A 764 -24.55 -31.13 1.06
C SER A 764 -23.87 -29.90 1.68
N SER A 765 -24.19 -28.67 1.24
CA SER A 765 -23.41 -27.45 1.59
C SER A 765 -23.83 -26.75 2.89
N VAL A 766 -24.71 -27.35 3.70
CA VAL A 766 -25.29 -26.72 4.91
C VAL A 766 -24.86 -27.42 6.21
N VAL A 767 -24.15 -28.56 6.13
CA VAL A 767 -23.85 -29.44 7.28
C VAL A 767 -22.49 -29.14 7.93
N GLU A 768 -21.61 -28.39 7.25
CA GLU A 768 -20.15 -28.49 7.49
C GLU A 768 -19.60 -27.60 8.63
N GLN A 769 -20.41 -26.76 9.28
CA GLN A 769 -19.93 -25.87 10.37
C GLN A 769 -20.30 -26.33 11.81
N ASP A 770 -21.12 -27.36 11.98
CA ASP A 770 -21.66 -27.74 13.30
C ASP A 770 -20.62 -28.39 14.24
N PHE A 771 -19.80 -29.33 13.77
CA PHE A 771 -18.91 -30.09 14.67
C PHE A 771 -17.76 -29.24 15.21
N GLU A 772 -17.03 -28.54 14.34
CA GLU A 772 -15.83 -27.79 14.74
C GLU A 772 -16.15 -26.64 15.69
N THR A 773 -17.22 -25.89 15.40
CA THR A 773 -17.68 -24.80 16.27
C THR A 773 -18.08 -25.31 17.65
N THR A 774 -18.81 -26.44 17.71
CA THR A 774 -19.20 -27.10 18.97
C THR A 774 -17.98 -27.65 19.73
N TRP A 775 -17.05 -28.30 19.03
CA TRP A 775 -15.83 -28.86 19.63
C TRP A 775 -14.92 -27.77 20.23
N ASN A 776 -14.78 -26.63 19.54
CA ASN A 776 -13.96 -25.52 20.00
C ASN A 776 -14.65 -24.70 21.11
N ALA A 777 -15.99 -24.62 21.13
CA ALA A 777 -16.73 -23.98 22.21
C ALA A 777 -16.60 -24.72 23.56
N LEU A 778 -16.57 -26.05 23.54
CA LEU A 778 -16.57 -26.92 24.74
C LEU A 778 -15.16 -27.20 25.31
N GLU A 779 -14.18 -26.32 25.05
CA GLU A 779 -12.76 -26.54 25.43
C GLU A 779 -12.51 -26.66 26.93
N SER A 780 -13.38 -26.06 27.75
CA SER A 780 -13.29 -26.00 29.22
C SER A 780 -13.30 -27.37 29.93
N SER A 781 -13.90 -28.40 29.32
CA SER A 781 -14.19 -29.68 29.96
C SER A 781 -13.92 -30.86 29.03
N ALA A 782 -12.65 -31.26 28.95
CA ALA A 782 -12.17 -32.38 28.13
C ALA A 782 -11.99 -33.69 28.93
N ALA A 783 -12.30 -34.81 28.27
CA ALA A 783 -12.07 -36.17 28.77
C ALA A 783 -11.52 -37.07 27.66
N ARG A 784 -10.79 -38.13 28.04
CA ARG A 784 -10.32 -39.18 27.13
C ARG A 784 -10.41 -40.55 27.81
N GLY A 785 -10.49 -41.61 27.01
CA GLY A 785 -10.46 -42.99 27.49
C GLY A 785 -10.29 -44.00 26.36
N TRP A 786 -10.10 -45.25 26.73
CA TRP A 786 -10.05 -46.39 25.82
C TRP A 786 -11.35 -47.21 25.94
N CYS A 787 -11.75 -47.87 24.87
CA CYS A 787 -12.86 -48.82 24.86
C CYS A 787 -12.45 -50.10 24.09
N GLU A 788 -12.60 -51.25 24.73
CA GLU A 788 -12.31 -52.59 24.17
C GLU A 788 -13.44 -53.05 23.22
N SER A 789 -13.90 -52.16 22.35
CA SER A 789 -15.04 -52.39 21.46
C SER A 789 -14.92 -51.57 20.18
N SER A 790 -15.29 -52.18 19.06
CA SER A 790 -15.25 -51.54 17.74
C SER A 790 -16.14 -50.30 17.65
N ILE A 791 -15.80 -49.38 16.75
CA ILE A 791 -16.50 -48.09 16.59
C ILE A 791 -18.01 -48.30 16.34
N ASP A 792 -18.41 -49.27 15.52
CA ASP A 792 -19.82 -49.59 15.26
C ASP A 792 -20.57 -50.14 16.50
N THR A 793 -19.85 -50.74 17.43
CA THR A 793 -20.41 -51.22 18.70
C THR A 793 -20.60 -50.05 19.67
N VAL A 794 -19.63 -49.14 19.74
CA VAL A 794 -19.73 -47.88 20.49
C VAL A 794 -20.85 -46.98 19.95
N LEU A 795 -20.97 -46.84 18.63
CA LEU A 795 -21.99 -46.00 17.99
C LEU A 795 -23.40 -46.51 18.32
N ARG A 796 -23.62 -47.84 18.27
CA ARG A 796 -24.88 -48.47 18.73
C ARG A 796 -25.13 -48.30 20.23
N LYS A 797 -24.11 -48.42 21.09
CA LYS A 797 -24.25 -48.11 22.53
C LYS A 797 -24.70 -46.65 22.75
N LEU A 798 -24.13 -45.69 22.02
CA LEU A 798 -24.48 -44.26 22.12
C LEU A 798 -25.86 -43.93 21.56
N GLN A 799 -26.30 -44.58 20.47
CA GLN A 799 -27.68 -44.48 19.95
C GLN A 799 -28.73 -44.93 20.98
N GLY A 800 -28.37 -45.86 21.88
CA GLY A 800 -29.22 -46.32 22.98
C GLY A 800 -29.57 -45.25 24.03
N LEU A 801 -28.90 -44.08 24.02
CA LEU A 801 -29.08 -43.01 25.01
C LEU A 801 -30.34 -42.13 24.80
N GLN A 802 -31.19 -42.45 23.81
CA GLN A 802 -32.43 -41.71 23.50
C GLN A 802 -32.22 -40.18 23.35
N ARG A 803 -31.13 -39.79 22.68
CA ARG A 803 -30.74 -38.39 22.41
C ARG A 803 -30.40 -38.20 20.93
N GLN A 804 -30.51 -36.97 20.42
CA GLN A 804 -30.23 -36.70 19.01
C GLN A 804 -28.71 -36.81 18.75
N LEU A 805 -28.33 -37.85 18.00
CA LEU A 805 -26.95 -38.14 17.62
C LEU A 805 -26.68 -37.63 16.19
N ARG A 806 -25.72 -36.73 16.00
CA ARG A 806 -25.22 -36.30 14.69
C ARG A 806 -23.84 -36.92 14.48
N VAL A 807 -23.65 -37.66 13.39
CA VAL A 807 -22.36 -38.28 13.04
C VAL A 807 -21.81 -37.61 11.79
N SER A 808 -20.51 -37.35 11.77
CA SER A 808 -19.78 -36.81 10.62
C SER A 808 -18.71 -37.80 10.16
N GLU A 809 -18.53 -37.88 8.84
CA GLU A 809 -17.63 -38.82 8.16
C GLU A 809 -16.16 -38.67 8.59
N ARG A 810 -15.41 -39.79 8.53
CA ARG A 810 -13.99 -39.82 8.93
C ARG A 810 -13.11 -38.97 8.00
N ASP A 811 -13.46 -38.90 6.72
CA ASP A 811 -12.60 -38.37 5.65
C ASP A 811 -12.74 -36.85 5.43
N ARG A 812 -13.29 -36.12 6.40
CA ARG A 812 -13.44 -34.65 6.37
C ARG A 812 -12.56 -33.99 7.45
N PRO A 813 -12.16 -32.73 7.30
CA PRO A 813 -11.62 -31.93 8.40
C PRO A 813 -12.71 -31.54 9.43
N PRO A 814 -12.33 -30.96 10.59
CA PRO A 814 -11.03 -31.11 11.24
C PRO A 814 -10.86 -32.54 11.76
N PHE A 815 -9.63 -33.01 11.95
CA PHE A 815 -9.31 -34.40 12.33
C PHE A 815 -9.80 -35.43 11.30
N GLU A 816 -9.09 -35.52 10.17
CA GLU A 816 -9.27 -36.57 9.17
C GLU A 816 -8.84 -37.93 9.73
N GLY A 817 -9.55 -38.99 9.36
CA GLY A 817 -9.37 -40.37 9.84
C GLY A 817 -10.13 -40.71 11.14
N ASP A 818 -10.50 -39.71 11.94
CA ASP A 818 -11.24 -39.90 13.20
C ASP A 818 -12.75 -39.71 12.99
N LEU A 819 -13.59 -40.60 13.53
CA LEU A 819 -15.05 -40.46 13.47
C LEU A 819 -15.54 -39.41 14.47
N LYS A 820 -16.44 -38.52 14.04
CA LYS A 820 -16.90 -37.36 14.81
C LYS A 820 -18.39 -37.45 15.11
N ILE A 821 -18.76 -37.20 16.37
CA ILE A 821 -20.13 -37.36 16.88
C ILE A 821 -20.50 -36.17 17.76
N VAL A 822 -21.65 -35.53 17.52
CA VAL A 822 -22.29 -34.60 18.46
C VAL A 822 -23.52 -35.25 19.04
N ILE A 823 -23.66 -35.19 20.37
CA ILE A 823 -24.86 -35.61 21.10
C ILE A 823 -25.56 -34.35 21.61
N CYS A 824 -26.81 -34.16 21.20
CA CYS A 824 -27.65 -33.05 21.65
C CYS A 824 -28.80 -33.55 22.53
N ALA A 825 -29.22 -32.73 23.50
CA ALA A 825 -30.49 -32.90 24.20
C ALA A 825 -31.69 -32.77 23.22
N ASP A 826 -32.81 -33.37 23.60
CA ASP A 826 -34.03 -33.36 22.79
C ASP A 826 -34.67 -31.95 22.78
N PRO A 827 -35.23 -31.47 21.65
CA PRO A 827 -35.55 -30.05 21.48
C PRO A 827 -36.78 -29.56 22.28
N ALA A 828 -37.38 -30.40 23.14
CA ALA A 828 -38.51 -30.01 23.98
C ALA A 828 -38.11 -29.11 25.17
N ASP A 829 -36.89 -29.26 25.71
CA ASP A 829 -36.43 -28.54 26.91
C ASP A 829 -35.66 -27.25 26.56
N HIS A 830 -36.38 -26.22 26.10
CA HIS A 830 -35.83 -24.90 25.73
C HIS A 830 -35.26 -24.06 26.91
N SER A 831 -35.03 -24.65 28.09
CA SER A 831 -34.67 -23.92 29.32
C SER A 831 -33.19 -23.99 29.72
N SER A 832 -32.38 -24.87 29.10
CA SER A 832 -30.95 -25.01 29.46
C SER A 832 -30.03 -25.09 28.24
N LYS A 833 -28.80 -24.57 28.40
CA LYS A 833 -27.67 -24.76 27.45
C LYS A 833 -26.76 -25.92 27.86
N THR A 834 -27.18 -26.74 28.81
CA THR A 834 -26.41 -27.83 29.42
C THR A 834 -26.96 -29.16 28.91
N GLY A 835 -26.18 -29.87 28.09
CA GLY A 835 -26.62 -31.12 27.48
C GLY A 835 -26.10 -31.39 26.06
N VAL A 836 -25.02 -30.71 25.64
CA VAL A 836 -24.30 -30.98 24.39
C VAL A 836 -22.95 -31.62 24.71
N ALA A 837 -22.63 -32.72 24.03
CA ALA A 837 -21.33 -33.39 24.10
C ALA A 837 -20.79 -33.62 22.69
N ALA A 838 -19.54 -33.24 22.44
CA ALA A 838 -18.83 -33.56 21.20
C ALA A 838 -17.80 -34.67 21.48
N ILE A 839 -17.79 -35.72 20.65
CA ILE A 839 -16.98 -36.92 20.81
C ILE A 839 -16.20 -37.18 19.51
N ARG A 840 -14.95 -37.60 19.66
CA ARG A 840 -14.07 -38.05 18.58
C ARG A 840 -13.62 -39.48 18.89
N LEU A 841 -13.80 -40.39 17.94
CA LEU A 841 -13.40 -41.80 18.04
C LEU A 841 -12.31 -42.12 17.02
N LYS A 842 -11.20 -42.70 17.46
CA LYS A 842 -10.15 -43.24 16.60
C LYS A 842 -10.06 -44.75 16.75
N GLU A 843 -9.93 -45.43 15.62
CA GLU A 843 -9.78 -46.89 15.55
C GLU A 843 -8.34 -47.30 15.85
N SER A 844 -8.16 -48.49 16.41
CA SER A 844 -6.87 -49.12 16.71
C SER A 844 -6.85 -50.53 16.10
N ASP A 845 -5.66 -51.02 15.76
CA ASP A 845 -5.49 -52.26 14.97
C ASP A 845 -6.11 -53.52 15.62
N ASP A 846 -6.29 -53.51 16.95
CA ASP A 846 -6.91 -54.58 17.75
C ASP A 846 -8.43 -54.38 17.96
N ASP A 847 -9.18 -54.06 16.90
CA ASP A 847 -10.67 -53.95 16.88
C ASP A 847 -11.30 -53.03 17.96
N SER A 848 -10.50 -52.10 18.49
CA SER A 848 -10.77 -51.28 19.68
C SER A 848 -10.63 -49.79 19.38
N CYS A 849 -11.15 -48.92 20.25
CA CYS A 849 -11.17 -47.49 19.96
C CYS A 849 -10.73 -46.58 21.12
N LEU A 850 -9.97 -45.55 20.75
CA LEU A 850 -9.56 -44.44 21.59
C LEU A 850 -10.57 -43.30 21.41
N TRP A 851 -11.17 -42.86 22.51
CA TRP A 851 -12.17 -41.79 22.48
C TRP A 851 -11.69 -40.53 23.22
N TRP A 852 -12.04 -39.38 22.66
CA TRP A 852 -11.96 -38.07 23.29
C TRP A 852 -13.36 -37.45 23.32
N MET A 853 -13.69 -36.73 24.38
CA MET A 853 -14.97 -36.04 24.55
C MET A 853 -14.75 -34.65 25.13
N ARG A 854 -15.48 -33.66 24.62
CA ARG A 854 -15.66 -32.34 25.22
C ARG A 854 -17.14 -32.17 25.61
N CYS A 855 -17.43 -31.88 26.88
CA CYS A 855 -18.79 -31.78 27.41
C CYS A 855 -18.81 -31.00 28.73
N GLU A 856 -19.52 -29.88 28.78
CA GLU A 856 -19.65 -29.02 29.98
C GLU A 856 -20.63 -29.55 31.02
N ASP A 857 -21.52 -30.47 30.63
CA ASP A 857 -22.48 -31.13 31.53
C ASP A 857 -21.82 -32.32 32.24
N ASP A 858 -21.70 -32.21 33.57
CA ASP A 858 -21.10 -33.20 34.47
C ASP A 858 -21.87 -34.54 34.49
N GLU A 859 -23.20 -34.52 34.40
CA GLU A 859 -24.04 -35.71 34.44
C GLU A 859 -24.00 -36.45 33.10
N LEU A 860 -24.21 -35.73 31.99
CA LEU A 860 -24.10 -36.28 30.64
C LEU A 860 -22.71 -36.87 30.38
N ARG A 861 -21.64 -36.17 30.80
CA ARG A 861 -20.26 -36.65 30.70
C ARG A 861 -20.02 -37.93 31.51
N ASN A 862 -20.69 -38.11 32.65
CA ASN A 862 -20.59 -39.33 33.45
C ASN A 862 -21.42 -40.49 32.87
N ILE A 863 -22.61 -40.22 32.32
CA ILE A 863 -23.41 -41.19 31.58
C ILE A 863 -22.62 -41.73 30.38
N ILE A 864 -22.10 -40.84 29.52
CA ILE A 864 -21.30 -41.24 28.35
C ILE A 864 -20.06 -42.03 28.78
N LYS A 865 -19.36 -41.62 29.85
CA LYS A 865 -18.24 -42.40 30.42
C LYS A 865 -18.62 -43.80 30.92
N ALA A 866 -19.86 -44.02 31.35
CA ALA A 866 -20.36 -45.34 31.70
C ALA A 866 -20.75 -46.16 30.46
N THR A 867 -21.24 -45.52 29.40
CA THR A 867 -21.55 -46.13 28.10
C THR A 867 -20.31 -46.50 27.28
N LEU A 868 -19.20 -45.77 27.46
CA LEU A 868 -17.90 -46.00 26.80
C LEU A 868 -16.94 -46.88 27.61
N ARG A 869 -17.44 -47.51 28.68
CA ARG A 869 -16.85 -48.67 29.34
C ARG A 869 -17.53 -49.96 28.86
#